data_AF-R4XGH3-F1
#
_entry.id   AF-R4XGH3-F1
#
_cell.length_a   1.000
_cell.length_b   1.000
_cell.length_c   1.000
_cell.angle_alpha   90.00
_cell.angle_beta   90.00
_cell.angle_gamma   90.00
#
_symmetry.space_group_name_H-M   'P 1'
#
loop_
_entity.id
_entity.type
_entity.pdbx_description
1 polymer ?
#
loop_
_entity_poly.entity_id
_entity_poly.type
_entity_poly.pdbx_seq_one_letter_code
_entity_poly.pdbx_strand_id
1 'polypeptide(L)'
;MSWNDLKSFYMRAIILWTLPVLIFLFTITGITNKFIYSRVAPTVFAIILPTLYLCIIDSIAIRAGTWHINEKTSLELFVWSGLPIEEAIFFLVTNTMVVLGCSAFDLAFSIIHTFNQTDDFSFASLCYALLQDNDEQVVEDLVECVRVLRQGSSSFYTSSFFFKETIRRDLVVLYAFCRYTDDVTDNVDIQVSVRSARIEKLAEFVMANFLPRANLRMLRFLSHKVPREPLIELLEGYAWDLNLDTAHERRIRFEEDLVEYARHVASSVAELCVYVVDPAPQPAVLCSAREMGVVLQLTNVARDILTDAVKARTYVPEAWFGTGERDALLKAGRLTPERLEHDTTIRALKPEQHALRLLTMADTMHKRSAAAIAELPEESQIGIRIATDGYYAIGKRLAEICKLGQYPMRARLPTHQKVFLSLRHLYTMRNSEILLLGGCILRLILLFYGHWQDSLGTQVKYTDIDYRVFTDAARFMQAGGSPYDRATYRYTPLLAWLLIPNQYFASWGKVLFAGGDILAGWLMILLLRARHQRIEWSAAWLLNPMVAVISTRGNCEGLLGALAIALLYAIEKDQITLAGLVLGTAVHFKIYPIIYAPSIVLALNGAEDPQFSWTLASITGFFNRQRLVVAIVSFSAFSVLSALMFHFYGMEFVQHTFLYHISRSDHRHNFSPYHLFLYFKSSAGPEAQGSTIAALLAFLPQMLLSMVILPLFLARKSLTTCFFAQTFAFVAFNKVVTSQYFMWYLVFLPLYLPTSPLLSFSGLAALILWIAGQGLWLYYAYGFEILGNNTFNQMWIATLLFFAVNMYILGKVVNI
;
A
#
# COMPACT_ATOMS: atom_id res chain seq x y z
N MET A 1 -12.88 -26.66 -47.03
CA MET A 1 -13.58 -25.36 -46.81
C MET A 1 -12.81 -24.30 -47.58
N SER A 2 -13.39 -23.65 -48.59
CA SER A 2 -12.67 -22.71 -49.45
C SER A 2 -12.42 -21.38 -48.74
N TRP A 3 -11.20 -20.87 -48.84
CA TRP A 3 -10.74 -19.58 -48.30
C TRP A 3 -11.15 -18.36 -49.16
N ASN A 4 -12.06 -18.56 -50.14
CA ASN A 4 -12.36 -17.56 -51.18
C ASN A 4 -13.56 -16.65 -50.85
N ASP A 5 -14.23 -16.85 -49.71
CA ASP A 5 -15.35 -15.99 -49.30
C ASP A 5 -14.88 -14.91 -48.32
N LEU A 6 -14.45 -13.76 -48.86
CA LEU A 6 -13.93 -12.64 -48.10
C LEU A 6 -14.97 -12.06 -47.12
N LYS A 7 -16.27 -12.10 -47.45
CA LYS A 7 -17.33 -11.49 -46.63
C LYS A 7 -17.46 -12.07 -45.23
N SER A 8 -17.11 -13.35 -45.03
CA SER A 8 -17.19 -13.99 -43.72
C SER A 8 -15.84 -14.09 -43.01
N PHE A 9 -14.77 -13.52 -43.59
CA PHE A 9 -13.42 -13.64 -43.08
C PHE A 9 -13.29 -13.12 -41.63
N TYR A 10 -13.83 -11.94 -41.34
CA TYR A 10 -13.68 -11.33 -40.01
C TYR A 10 -14.36 -12.17 -38.92
N MET A 11 -15.61 -12.58 -39.14
CA MET A 11 -16.32 -13.49 -38.23
C MET A 11 -15.60 -14.82 -38.04
N ARG A 12 -15.10 -15.44 -39.13
CA ARG A 12 -14.36 -16.70 -39.04
C ARG A 12 -13.06 -16.55 -38.27
N ALA A 13 -12.35 -15.44 -38.44
CA ALA A 13 -11.12 -15.15 -37.69
C ALA A 13 -11.40 -15.02 -36.19
N ILE A 14 -12.47 -14.30 -35.80
CA ILE A 14 -12.90 -14.18 -34.41
C ILE A 14 -13.18 -15.56 -33.82
N ILE A 15 -14.00 -16.38 -34.48
CA ILE A 15 -14.36 -17.72 -33.99
C ILE A 15 -13.12 -18.63 -33.92
N LEU A 16 -12.31 -18.69 -34.97
CA LEU A 16 -11.17 -19.61 -35.04
C LEU A 16 -10.11 -19.29 -33.98
N TRP A 17 -9.90 -18.00 -33.68
CA TRP A 17 -8.95 -17.57 -32.66
C TRP A 17 -9.48 -17.78 -31.23
N THR A 18 -10.75 -17.46 -30.99
CA THR A 18 -11.32 -17.49 -29.62
C THR A 18 -11.76 -18.87 -29.16
N LEU A 19 -12.30 -19.69 -30.07
CA LEU A 19 -12.95 -20.96 -29.71
C LEU A 19 -12.02 -21.93 -28.96
N PRO A 20 -10.75 -22.17 -29.36
CA PRO A 20 -9.86 -23.06 -28.62
C PRO A 20 -9.62 -22.60 -27.18
N VAL A 21 -9.46 -21.29 -26.97
CA VAL A 21 -9.21 -20.70 -25.66
C VAL A 21 -10.46 -20.78 -24.78
N LEU A 22 -11.63 -20.48 -25.35
CA LEU A 22 -12.92 -20.60 -24.65
C LEU A 22 -13.21 -22.05 -24.25
N ILE A 23 -12.97 -23.02 -25.13
CA ILE A 23 -13.14 -24.44 -24.81
C ILE A 23 -12.25 -24.84 -23.64
N PHE A 24 -10.96 -24.46 -23.68
CA PHE A 24 -10.03 -24.75 -22.59
C PHE A 24 -10.49 -24.13 -21.26
N LEU A 25 -10.77 -22.82 -21.25
CA LEU A 25 -11.18 -22.10 -20.04
C LEU A 25 -12.52 -22.61 -19.48
N PHE A 26 -13.49 -22.90 -20.35
CA PHE A 26 -14.79 -23.44 -19.95
C PHE A 26 -14.69 -24.89 -19.43
N THR A 27 -13.80 -25.70 -20.02
CA THR A 27 -13.56 -27.07 -19.53
C THR A 27 -13.00 -27.05 -18.12
N ILE A 28 -12.04 -26.17 -17.84
CA ILE A 28 -11.45 -26.05 -16.50
C ILE A 28 -12.45 -25.47 -15.50
N THR A 29 -13.03 -24.31 -15.80
CA THR A 29 -13.83 -23.54 -14.84
C THR A 29 -15.28 -24.04 -14.73
N GLY A 30 -15.85 -24.56 -15.82
CA GLY A 30 -17.23 -25.05 -15.90
C GLY A 30 -17.34 -26.54 -15.70
N ILE A 31 -16.68 -27.34 -16.54
CA ILE A 31 -16.90 -28.80 -16.55
C ILE A 31 -16.19 -29.47 -15.38
N THR A 32 -14.88 -29.24 -15.25
CA THR A 32 -14.02 -29.95 -14.29
C THR A 32 -14.28 -29.49 -12.86
N ASN A 33 -14.31 -28.17 -12.64
CA ASN A 33 -14.38 -27.61 -11.28
C ASN A 33 -15.75 -27.02 -10.89
N LYS A 34 -16.72 -26.96 -11.83
CA LYS A 34 -18.07 -26.39 -11.62
C LYS A 34 -18.09 -24.98 -11.00
N PHE A 35 -16.98 -24.26 -11.08
CA PHE A 35 -16.74 -22.99 -10.39
C PHE A 35 -17.70 -21.90 -10.89
N ILE A 36 -17.89 -21.80 -12.21
CA ILE A 36 -18.83 -20.84 -12.81
C ILE A 36 -20.30 -21.27 -12.67
N TYR A 37 -20.59 -22.57 -12.58
CA TYR A 37 -21.96 -23.07 -12.38
C TYR A 37 -22.52 -22.69 -11.01
N SER A 38 -21.68 -22.57 -9.99
CA SER A 38 -22.09 -22.05 -8.68
C SER A 38 -22.26 -20.51 -8.67
N ARG A 39 -21.84 -19.81 -9.73
CA ARG A 39 -21.75 -18.34 -9.82
C ARG A 39 -22.31 -17.76 -11.12
N VAL A 40 -23.35 -18.38 -11.67
CA VAL A 40 -23.90 -18.00 -12.99
C VAL A 40 -24.28 -16.52 -13.06
N ALA A 41 -25.04 -16.01 -12.07
CA ALA A 41 -25.49 -14.62 -12.08
C ALA A 41 -24.35 -13.59 -12.11
N PRO A 42 -23.35 -13.62 -11.20
CA PRO A 42 -22.23 -12.68 -11.26
C PRO A 42 -21.36 -12.88 -12.50
N THR A 43 -21.14 -14.12 -12.98
CA THR A 43 -20.38 -14.37 -14.22
C THR A 43 -21.07 -13.76 -15.43
N VAL A 44 -22.39 -13.96 -15.56
CA VAL A 44 -23.18 -13.36 -16.66
C VAL A 44 -23.15 -11.85 -16.57
N PHE A 45 -23.32 -11.27 -15.37
CA PHE A 45 -23.27 -9.82 -15.19
C PHE A 45 -21.91 -9.22 -15.58
N ALA A 46 -20.81 -9.87 -15.17
CA ALA A 46 -19.45 -9.46 -15.48
C ALA A 46 -19.12 -9.54 -16.99
N ILE A 47 -19.79 -10.41 -17.74
CA ILE A 47 -19.62 -10.52 -19.20
C ILE A 47 -20.54 -9.52 -19.90
N ILE A 48 -21.83 -9.50 -19.57
CA ILE A 48 -22.84 -8.75 -20.31
C ILE A 48 -22.70 -7.25 -20.10
N LEU A 49 -22.46 -6.77 -18.88
CA LEU A 49 -22.42 -5.33 -18.62
C LEU A 49 -21.28 -4.62 -19.40
N PRO A 50 -20.01 -5.09 -19.37
CA PRO A 50 -18.95 -4.50 -20.17
C PRO A 50 -19.18 -4.70 -21.68
N THR A 51 -19.73 -5.84 -22.09
CA THR A 51 -20.07 -6.09 -23.50
C THR A 51 -21.07 -5.05 -24.01
N LEU A 52 -22.16 -4.82 -23.27
CA LEU A 52 -23.14 -3.80 -23.63
C LEU A 52 -22.54 -2.39 -23.64
N TYR A 53 -21.73 -2.06 -22.64
CA TYR A 53 -21.03 -0.77 -22.58
C TYR A 53 -20.14 -0.55 -23.81
N LEU A 54 -19.29 -1.51 -24.14
CA LEU A 54 -18.39 -1.43 -25.31
C LEU A 54 -19.18 -1.35 -26.61
N CYS A 55 -20.23 -2.17 -26.77
CA CYS A 55 -21.15 -2.07 -27.90
C CYS A 55 -21.74 -0.66 -28.08
N ILE A 56 -22.14 0.00 -26.97
CA ILE A 56 -22.69 1.36 -27.01
C ILE A 56 -21.63 2.38 -27.41
N ILE A 57 -20.45 2.33 -26.79
CA ILE A 57 -19.36 3.28 -27.07
C ILE A 57 -18.87 3.12 -28.52
N ASP A 58 -18.72 1.89 -28.98
CA ASP A 58 -18.28 1.60 -30.35
C ASP A 58 -19.31 2.06 -31.38
N SER A 59 -20.61 1.88 -31.09
CA SER A 59 -21.69 2.45 -31.91
C SER A 59 -21.58 3.97 -32.05
N ILE A 60 -21.20 4.67 -30.98
CA ILE A 60 -21.01 6.12 -31.00
C ILE A 60 -19.78 6.49 -31.85
N ALA A 61 -18.67 5.77 -31.70
CA ALA A 61 -17.44 5.99 -32.46
C ALA A 61 -17.63 5.77 -33.97
N ILE A 62 -18.30 4.67 -34.35
CA ILE A 62 -18.62 4.36 -35.75
C ILE A 62 -19.50 5.46 -36.35
N ARG A 63 -20.55 5.89 -35.64
CA ARG A 63 -21.43 6.98 -36.10
C ARG A 63 -20.72 8.33 -36.19
N ALA A 64 -19.71 8.56 -35.34
CA ALA A 64 -18.89 9.77 -35.37
C ALA A 64 -17.81 9.75 -36.48
N GLY A 65 -17.65 8.63 -37.19
CA GLY A 65 -16.62 8.47 -38.23
C GLY A 65 -15.20 8.38 -37.69
N THR A 66 -15.02 8.11 -36.39
CA THR A 66 -13.71 7.93 -35.77
C THR A 66 -13.19 6.49 -35.91
N TRP A 67 -14.09 5.54 -36.16
CA TRP A 67 -13.81 4.11 -36.33
C TRP A 67 -14.54 3.57 -37.56
N HIS A 68 -13.85 2.80 -38.39
CA HIS A 68 -14.41 2.25 -39.63
C HIS A 68 -14.04 0.78 -39.78
N ILE A 69 -15.04 -0.04 -40.12
CA ILE A 69 -14.87 -1.48 -40.39
C ILE A 69 -14.86 -1.70 -41.90
N ASN A 70 -13.97 -2.59 -42.36
CA ASN A 70 -13.83 -2.89 -43.77
C ASN A 70 -15.01 -3.74 -44.26
N GLU A 71 -15.91 -3.12 -45.03
CA GLU A 71 -17.11 -3.73 -45.60
C GLU A 71 -16.80 -4.97 -46.45
N LYS A 72 -15.60 -5.05 -47.06
CA LYS A 72 -15.21 -6.20 -47.89
C LYS A 72 -15.03 -7.50 -47.11
N THR A 73 -14.84 -7.41 -45.80
CA THR A 73 -14.54 -8.55 -44.92
C THR A 73 -15.61 -8.82 -43.87
N SER A 74 -16.68 -8.02 -43.89
CA SER A 74 -17.80 -8.09 -42.94
C SER A 74 -19.04 -8.73 -43.59
N LEU A 75 -19.84 -9.39 -42.75
CA LEU A 75 -21.14 -9.97 -43.04
C LEU A 75 -22.20 -8.91 -43.33
N GLU A 76 -21.95 -7.63 -42.99
CA GLU A 76 -22.90 -6.52 -43.14
C GLU A 76 -24.22 -6.74 -42.36
N LEU A 77 -24.18 -7.56 -41.31
CA LEU A 77 -25.28 -7.77 -40.37
C LEU A 77 -25.10 -6.84 -39.17
N PHE A 78 -26.17 -6.19 -38.74
CA PHE A 78 -26.12 -5.20 -37.66
C PHE A 78 -27.05 -5.60 -36.52
N VAL A 79 -26.56 -5.48 -35.28
CA VAL A 79 -27.36 -5.72 -34.07
C VAL A 79 -28.37 -4.57 -33.87
N TRP A 80 -27.90 -3.35 -34.11
CA TRP A 80 -28.71 -2.14 -34.26
C TRP A 80 -27.97 -1.15 -35.17
N SER A 81 -28.60 -0.02 -35.49
CA SER A 81 -28.03 1.00 -36.36
C SER A 81 -26.62 1.43 -35.90
N GLY A 82 -25.59 1.15 -36.71
CA GLY A 82 -24.21 1.52 -36.41
C GLY A 82 -23.41 0.52 -35.54
N LEU A 83 -23.90 -0.70 -35.31
CA LEU A 83 -23.13 -1.77 -34.65
C LEU A 83 -23.17 -3.08 -35.45
N PRO A 84 -22.09 -3.46 -36.14
CA PRO A 84 -21.96 -4.76 -36.79
C PRO A 84 -22.02 -5.92 -35.80
N ILE A 85 -22.56 -7.06 -36.25
CA ILE A 85 -22.69 -8.28 -35.42
C ILE A 85 -21.32 -8.81 -35.00
N GLU A 86 -20.30 -8.66 -35.84
CA GLU A 86 -18.94 -9.10 -35.57
C GLU A 86 -18.33 -8.38 -34.37
N GLU A 87 -18.56 -7.06 -34.24
CA GLU A 87 -18.08 -6.29 -33.08
C GLU A 87 -18.80 -6.72 -31.80
N ALA A 88 -20.12 -6.88 -31.85
CA ALA A 88 -20.88 -7.37 -30.70
C ALA A 88 -20.43 -8.76 -30.26
N ILE A 89 -20.17 -9.66 -31.21
CA ILE A 89 -19.64 -11.00 -30.93
C ILE A 89 -18.21 -10.89 -30.41
N PHE A 90 -17.35 -10.07 -31.01
CA PHE A 90 -15.98 -9.83 -30.57
C PHE A 90 -15.93 -9.38 -29.11
N PHE A 91 -16.72 -8.37 -28.72
CA PHE A 91 -16.81 -7.92 -27.33
C PHE A 91 -17.35 -9.01 -26.40
N LEU A 92 -18.35 -9.78 -26.84
CA LEU A 92 -18.90 -10.88 -26.05
C LEU A 92 -17.84 -11.96 -25.79
N VAL A 93 -17.16 -12.44 -26.82
CA VAL A 93 -16.17 -13.53 -26.69
C VAL A 93 -14.93 -13.09 -25.93
N THR A 94 -14.46 -11.85 -26.15
CA THR A 94 -13.30 -11.31 -25.43
C THR A 94 -13.61 -11.10 -23.96
N ASN A 95 -14.74 -10.48 -23.61
CA ASN A 95 -15.16 -10.36 -22.22
C ASN A 95 -15.38 -11.73 -21.56
N THR A 96 -15.92 -12.70 -22.30
CA THR A 96 -16.04 -14.08 -21.81
C THR A 96 -14.67 -14.69 -21.52
N MET A 97 -13.70 -14.56 -22.43
CA MET A 97 -12.32 -15.05 -22.21
C MET A 97 -11.67 -14.38 -21.00
N VAL A 98 -11.84 -13.07 -20.83
CA VAL A 98 -11.30 -12.33 -19.68
C VAL A 98 -11.92 -12.83 -18.39
N VAL A 99 -13.26 -12.91 -18.31
CA VAL A 99 -13.97 -13.34 -17.10
C VAL A 99 -13.63 -14.80 -16.76
N LEU A 100 -13.60 -15.70 -17.74
CA LEU A 100 -13.23 -17.10 -17.51
C LEU A 100 -11.74 -17.24 -17.15
N GLY A 101 -10.87 -16.43 -17.74
CA GLY A 101 -9.43 -16.37 -17.42
C GLY A 101 -9.19 -15.93 -15.98
N CYS A 102 -9.83 -14.84 -15.55
CA CYS A 102 -9.81 -14.39 -14.16
C CYS A 102 -10.38 -15.47 -13.21
N SER A 103 -11.50 -16.10 -13.59
CA SER A 103 -12.09 -17.17 -12.79
C SER A 103 -11.17 -18.39 -12.64
N ALA A 104 -10.47 -18.78 -13.71
CA ALA A 104 -9.50 -19.86 -13.69
C ALA A 104 -8.29 -19.51 -12.81
N PHE A 105 -7.83 -18.25 -12.87
CA PHE A 105 -6.77 -17.74 -12.02
C PHE A 105 -7.16 -17.79 -10.53
N ASP A 106 -8.32 -17.26 -10.17
CA ASP A 106 -8.82 -17.26 -8.79
C ASP A 106 -8.97 -18.68 -8.24
N LEU A 107 -9.45 -19.60 -9.07
CA LEU A 107 -9.56 -21.01 -8.73
C LEU A 107 -8.18 -21.64 -8.50
N ALA A 108 -7.24 -21.46 -9.42
CA ALA A 108 -5.89 -22.01 -9.31
C ALA A 108 -5.18 -21.48 -8.05
N PHE A 109 -5.29 -20.16 -7.81
CA PHE A 109 -4.76 -19.49 -6.63
C PHE A 109 -5.35 -20.08 -5.34
N SER A 110 -6.67 -20.29 -5.32
CA SER A 110 -7.38 -20.88 -4.18
C SER A 110 -6.95 -22.32 -3.89
N ILE A 111 -6.73 -23.13 -4.94
CA ILE A 111 -6.24 -24.51 -4.81
C ILE A 111 -4.84 -24.52 -4.19
N ILE A 112 -3.91 -23.71 -4.72
CA ILE A 112 -2.52 -23.65 -4.23
C ILE A 112 -2.50 -23.27 -2.74
N HIS A 113 -3.24 -22.23 -2.35
CA HIS A 113 -3.26 -21.76 -0.96
C HIS A 113 -3.99 -22.70 0.00
N THR A 114 -4.87 -23.58 -0.51
CA THR A 114 -5.64 -24.52 0.31
C THR A 114 -4.95 -25.87 0.46
N PHE A 115 -4.30 -26.36 -0.59
CA PHE A 115 -3.74 -27.71 -0.64
C PHE A 115 -2.21 -27.75 -0.66
N ASN A 116 -1.53 -26.85 -1.39
CA ASN A 116 -0.08 -26.92 -1.60
C ASN A 116 0.73 -26.05 -0.63
N GLN A 117 0.15 -24.99 -0.06
CA GLN A 117 0.79 -24.08 0.90
C GLN A 117 2.16 -23.53 0.44
N THR A 118 2.34 -23.29 -0.86
CA THR A 118 3.57 -22.71 -1.42
C THR A 118 3.36 -21.25 -1.83
N ASP A 119 4.29 -20.38 -1.46
CA ASP A 119 4.31 -18.97 -1.89
C ASP A 119 4.88 -18.78 -3.32
N ASP A 120 5.42 -19.85 -3.93
CA ASP A 120 6.02 -19.81 -5.26
C ASP A 120 4.96 -19.74 -6.38
N PHE A 121 4.76 -18.51 -6.85
CA PHE A 121 3.81 -18.22 -7.91
C PHE A 121 4.48 -18.26 -9.29
N SER A 122 4.10 -19.23 -10.12
CA SER A 122 4.48 -19.28 -11.54
C SER A 122 3.28 -19.69 -12.38
N PHE A 123 3.29 -19.31 -13.66
CA PHE A 123 2.26 -19.76 -14.60
C PHE A 123 2.15 -21.30 -14.62
N ALA A 124 3.29 -22.00 -14.50
CA ALA A 124 3.35 -23.45 -14.44
C ALA A 124 2.68 -24.01 -13.16
N SER A 125 2.90 -23.39 -11.99
CA SER A 125 2.27 -23.85 -10.74
C SER A 125 0.75 -23.63 -10.75
N LEU A 126 0.26 -22.55 -11.38
CA LEU A 126 -1.18 -22.35 -11.60
C LEU A 126 -1.80 -23.44 -12.49
N CYS A 127 -1.17 -23.71 -13.64
CA CYS A 127 -1.64 -24.75 -14.55
C CYS A 127 -1.63 -26.12 -13.89
N TYR A 128 -0.58 -26.44 -13.12
CA TYR A 128 -0.50 -27.69 -12.39
C TYR A 128 -1.61 -27.80 -11.34
N ALA A 129 -1.88 -26.74 -10.56
CA ALA A 129 -2.94 -26.73 -9.57
C ALA A 129 -4.33 -26.98 -10.15
N LEU A 130 -4.61 -26.47 -11.36
CA LEU A 130 -5.89 -26.69 -12.06
C LEU A 130 -6.08 -28.13 -12.56
N LEU A 131 -4.99 -28.91 -12.64
CA LEU A 131 -4.99 -30.29 -13.10
C LEU A 131 -4.92 -31.29 -11.93
N GLN A 132 -4.67 -30.82 -10.71
CA GLN A 132 -4.62 -31.69 -9.53
C GLN A 132 -6.00 -32.13 -9.10
N ASP A 133 -6.10 -33.41 -8.74
CA ASP A 133 -7.26 -33.94 -8.04
C ASP A 133 -7.16 -33.56 -6.56
N ASN A 134 -8.16 -32.85 -6.04
CA ASN A 134 -8.14 -32.27 -4.71
C ASN A 134 -9.11 -33.03 -3.79
N ASP A 135 -8.77 -33.13 -2.50
CA ASP A 135 -9.64 -33.79 -1.52
C ASP A 135 -10.97 -33.02 -1.38
N GLU A 136 -12.04 -33.56 -1.98
CA GLU A 136 -13.38 -32.98 -1.96
C GLU A 136 -13.88 -32.76 -0.53
N GLN A 137 -13.46 -33.60 0.43
CA GLN A 137 -13.91 -33.49 1.81
C GLN A 137 -13.46 -32.17 2.44
N VAL A 138 -12.26 -31.67 2.12
CA VAL A 138 -11.77 -30.37 2.59
C VAL A 138 -12.67 -29.23 2.12
N VAL A 139 -13.18 -29.33 0.90
CA VAL A 139 -14.11 -28.34 0.34
C VAL A 139 -15.46 -28.42 1.05
N GLU A 140 -15.97 -29.63 1.28
CA GLU A 140 -17.21 -29.84 2.03
C GLU A 140 -17.11 -29.30 3.46
N ASP A 141 -16.00 -29.54 4.15
CA ASP A 141 -15.77 -29.05 5.51
C ASP A 141 -15.71 -27.51 5.54
N LEU A 142 -15.09 -26.88 4.55
CA LEU A 142 -15.09 -25.42 4.40
C LEU A 142 -16.50 -24.88 4.18
N VAL A 143 -17.29 -25.54 3.33
CA VAL A 143 -18.70 -25.18 3.10
C VAL A 143 -19.50 -25.28 4.39
N GLU A 144 -19.23 -26.30 5.22
CA GLU A 144 -19.84 -26.42 6.54
C GLU A 144 -19.41 -25.30 7.48
N CYS A 145 -18.12 -24.96 7.55
CA CYS A 145 -17.66 -23.82 8.36
C CYS A 145 -18.35 -22.50 7.93
N VAL A 146 -18.51 -22.27 6.62
CA VAL A 146 -19.24 -21.10 6.10
C VAL A 146 -20.72 -21.15 6.48
N ARG A 147 -21.34 -22.33 6.46
CA ARG A 147 -22.74 -22.54 6.88
C ARG A 147 -22.92 -22.21 8.36
N VAL A 148 -22.03 -22.72 9.22
CA VAL A 148 -22.00 -22.42 10.66
C VAL A 148 -21.87 -20.92 10.90
N LEU A 149 -20.95 -20.23 10.21
CA LEU A 149 -20.81 -18.77 10.32
C LEU A 149 -22.09 -18.03 9.89
N ARG A 150 -22.67 -18.42 8.75
CA ARG A 150 -23.87 -17.78 8.21
C ARG A 150 -25.08 -17.90 9.14
N GLN A 151 -25.22 -19.04 9.82
CA GLN A 151 -26.29 -19.29 10.78
C GLN A 151 -26.03 -18.64 12.14
N GLY A 152 -24.78 -18.68 12.62
CA GLY A 152 -24.38 -18.18 13.94
C GLY A 152 -24.29 -16.65 14.04
N SER A 153 -23.77 -15.96 13.02
CA SER A 153 -23.64 -14.51 13.04
C SER A 153 -23.81 -13.86 11.67
N SER A 154 -24.96 -13.23 11.48
CA SER A 154 -25.23 -12.43 10.28
C SER A 154 -24.35 -11.18 10.16
N SER A 155 -23.70 -10.69 11.23
CA SER A 155 -22.78 -9.54 11.16
C SER A 155 -21.38 -9.99 10.74
N PHE A 156 -20.85 -11.04 11.36
CA PHE A 156 -19.54 -11.60 11.00
C PHE A 156 -19.55 -12.27 9.62
N TYR A 157 -20.67 -12.87 9.22
CA TYR A 157 -20.83 -13.35 7.85
C TYR A 157 -20.70 -12.20 6.82
N THR A 158 -21.33 -11.04 7.09
CA THR A 158 -21.19 -9.86 6.22
C THR A 158 -19.78 -9.29 6.22
N SER A 159 -19.11 -9.20 7.39
CA SER A 159 -17.73 -8.71 7.44
C SER A 159 -16.75 -9.66 6.75
N SER A 160 -17.03 -10.96 6.71
CA SER A 160 -16.16 -11.96 6.07
C SER A 160 -15.86 -11.65 4.60
N PHE A 161 -16.76 -10.99 3.88
CA PHE A 161 -16.58 -10.63 2.47
C PHE A 161 -15.51 -9.56 2.23
N PHE A 162 -15.07 -8.87 3.28
CA PHE A 162 -14.09 -7.77 3.20
C PHE A 162 -12.69 -8.20 3.62
N PHE A 163 -12.46 -9.50 3.83
CA PHE A 163 -11.14 -10.07 4.04
C PHE A 163 -10.67 -10.78 2.77
N LYS A 164 -9.36 -10.75 2.52
CA LYS A 164 -8.72 -11.59 1.50
C LYS A 164 -8.99 -13.07 1.75
N GLU A 165 -8.93 -13.87 0.71
CA GLU A 165 -9.37 -15.27 0.67
C GLU A 165 -8.73 -16.12 1.78
N THR A 166 -7.42 -16.00 1.98
CA THR A 166 -6.67 -16.76 2.99
C THR A 166 -7.09 -16.40 4.42
N ILE A 167 -7.10 -15.11 4.73
CA ILE A 167 -7.52 -14.58 6.02
C ILE A 167 -8.99 -14.91 6.28
N ARG A 168 -9.85 -14.74 5.27
CA ARG A 168 -11.27 -15.06 5.34
C ARG A 168 -11.48 -16.52 5.69
N ARG A 169 -10.80 -17.44 4.98
CA ARG A 169 -10.88 -18.89 5.24
C ARG A 169 -10.50 -19.18 6.68
N ASP A 170 -9.38 -18.64 7.14
CA ASP A 170 -8.84 -18.92 8.46
C ASP A 170 -9.77 -18.35 9.57
N LEU A 171 -10.30 -17.14 9.40
CA LEU A 171 -11.31 -16.57 10.31
C LEU A 171 -12.62 -17.36 10.32
N VAL A 172 -13.06 -17.89 9.17
CA VAL A 172 -14.25 -18.76 9.07
C VAL A 172 -14.03 -20.07 9.82
N VAL A 173 -12.86 -20.68 9.67
CA VAL A 173 -12.49 -21.91 10.40
C VAL A 173 -12.39 -21.63 11.90
N LEU A 174 -11.76 -20.52 12.29
CA LEU A 174 -11.66 -20.10 13.69
C LEU A 174 -13.05 -19.89 14.30
N TYR A 175 -13.95 -19.19 13.59
CA TYR A 175 -15.32 -18.99 14.04
C TYR A 175 -16.07 -20.33 14.20
N ALA A 176 -15.95 -21.23 13.22
CA ALA A 176 -16.60 -22.54 13.28
C ALA A 176 -16.07 -23.37 14.46
N PHE A 177 -14.77 -23.29 14.76
CA PHE A 177 -14.19 -23.90 15.95
C PHE A 177 -14.78 -23.33 17.23
N CYS A 178 -14.76 -22.00 17.41
CA CYS A 178 -15.33 -21.35 18.60
C CYS A 178 -16.82 -21.68 18.76
N ARG A 179 -17.57 -21.77 17.66
CA ARG A 179 -18.99 -22.12 17.71
C ARG A 179 -19.22 -23.58 18.08
N TYR A 180 -18.43 -24.50 17.54
CA TYR A 180 -18.49 -25.91 17.90
C TYR A 180 -18.22 -26.12 19.40
N THR A 181 -17.24 -25.41 19.95
CA THR A 181 -16.91 -25.49 21.38
C THR A 181 -17.97 -24.90 22.29
N ASP A 182 -18.61 -23.81 21.86
CA ASP A 182 -19.77 -23.18 22.51
C ASP A 182 -21.00 -24.12 22.50
N ASP A 183 -21.30 -24.77 21.37
CA ASP A 183 -22.45 -25.68 21.28
C ASP A 183 -22.25 -26.95 22.15
N VAL A 184 -21.01 -27.38 22.39
CA VAL A 184 -20.70 -28.49 23.33
C VAL A 184 -21.08 -28.13 24.77
N THR A 185 -21.01 -26.86 25.16
CA THR A 185 -21.37 -26.40 26.52
C THR A 185 -22.85 -26.05 26.65
N ASP A 186 -23.47 -25.55 25.59
CA ASP A 186 -24.85 -25.07 25.58
C ASP A 186 -25.92 -26.18 25.50
N ASN A 187 -25.55 -27.42 25.15
CA ASN A 187 -26.52 -28.52 25.09
C ASN A 187 -26.97 -28.98 26.49
N VAL A 188 -28.07 -28.38 26.97
CA VAL A 188 -28.63 -28.59 28.32
C VAL A 188 -29.14 -30.02 28.54
N ASP A 189 -29.48 -30.75 27.47
CA ASP A 189 -29.98 -32.14 27.56
C ASP A 189 -28.87 -33.12 28.00
N ILE A 190 -27.60 -32.71 27.92
CA ILE A 190 -26.45 -33.52 28.31
C ILE A 190 -26.02 -33.16 29.74
N GLN A 191 -25.76 -34.18 30.57
CA GLN A 191 -25.26 -33.99 31.93
C GLN A 191 -23.97 -33.15 31.97
N VAL A 192 -23.86 -32.28 32.99
CA VAL A 192 -22.72 -31.36 33.15
C VAL A 192 -21.38 -32.11 33.23
N SER A 193 -21.33 -33.27 33.89
CA SER A 193 -20.13 -34.13 33.98
C SER A 193 -19.61 -34.58 32.60
N VAL A 194 -20.52 -34.93 31.68
CA VAL A 194 -20.17 -35.34 30.32
C VAL A 194 -19.68 -34.15 29.50
N ARG A 195 -20.28 -32.97 29.69
CA ARG A 195 -19.81 -31.73 29.05
C ARG A 195 -18.43 -31.29 29.56
N SER A 196 -18.19 -31.33 30.87
CA SER A 196 -16.87 -31.05 31.48
C SER A 196 -15.79 -31.96 30.90
N ALA A 197 -16.05 -33.28 30.85
CA ALA A 197 -15.11 -34.25 30.30
C ALA A 197 -14.82 -34.03 28.79
N ARG A 198 -15.78 -33.46 28.02
CA ARG A 198 -15.55 -33.09 26.62
C ARG A 198 -14.65 -31.86 26.50
N ILE A 199 -14.82 -30.86 27.36
CA ILE A 199 -13.95 -29.66 27.40
C ILE A 199 -12.53 -30.06 27.81
N GLU A 200 -12.37 -30.90 28.84
CA GLU A 200 -11.07 -31.41 29.28
C GLU A 200 -10.34 -32.13 28.15
N LYS A 201 -11.03 -33.04 27.43
CA LYS A 201 -10.47 -33.71 26.24
C LYS A 201 -10.08 -32.73 25.14
N LEU A 202 -10.81 -31.63 24.99
CA LEU A 202 -10.50 -30.62 23.99
C LEU A 202 -9.30 -29.76 24.42
N ALA A 203 -9.17 -29.45 25.71
CA ALA A 203 -8.00 -28.79 26.26
C ALA A 203 -6.75 -29.67 26.10
N GLU A 204 -6.86 -30.97 26.40
CA GLU A 204 -5.80 -31.95 26.10
C GLU A 204 -5.44 -31.95 24.62
N PHE A 205 -6.42 -31.90 23.72
CA PHE A 205 -6.18 -31.83 22.28
C PHE A 205 -5.41 -30.55 21.86
N VAL A 206 -5.79 -29.39 22.41
CA VAL A 206 -5.11 -28.11 22.17
C VAL A 206 -3.66 -28.15 22.69
N MET A 207 -3.46 -28.69 23.90
CA MET A 207 -2.14 -28.79 24.53
C MET A 207 -1.22 -29.79 23.84
N ALA A 208 -1.76 -30.92 23.38
CA ALA A 208 -0.97 -32.06 22.93
C ALA A 208 -0.25 -31.83 21.60
N ASN A 209 -0.77 -31.01 20.66
CA ASN A 209 -0.04 -30.51 19.48
C ASN A 209 -0.89 -29.73 18.46
N PHE A 210 -2.14 -29.38 18.76
CA PHE A 210 -3.01 -28.73 17.76
C PHE A 210 -3.24 -29.54 16.47
N LEU A 211 -2.87 -30.84 16.42
CA LEU A 211 -3.24 -31.96 15.52
C LEU A 211 -2.21 -33.13 15.67
N PRO A 212 -2.52 -34.42 15.36
CA PRO A 212 -3.41 -34.92 14.29
C PRO A 212 -4.37 -36.05 14.71
N ARG A 213 -5.70 -35.82 14.69
CA ARG A 213 -6.71 -36.88 14.55
C ARG A 213 -7.90 -36.39 13.74
N ALA A 214 -8.46 -37.28 12.92
CA ALA A 214 -9.34 -37.10 11.77
C ALA A 214 -10.64 -36.26 11.94
N ASN A 215 -10.93 -35.74 13.14
CA ASN A 215 -12.22 -35.09 13.44
C ASN A 215 -12.19 -33.55 13.32
N LEU A 216 -11.03 -32.88 13.37
CA LEU A 216 -10.91 -31.41 13.27
C LEU A 216 -9.83 -30.96 12.25
N ARG A 217 -9.77 -31.68 11.14
CA ARG A 217 -8.94 -31.45 9.94
C ARG A 217 -8.76 -29.99 9.50
N MET A 218 -9.78 -29.14 9.68
CA MET A 218 -9.74 -27.73 9.30
C MET A 218 -8.79 -26.89 10.16
N LEU A 219 -8.51 -27.29 11.40
CA LEU A 219 -7.62 -26.56 12.31
C LEU A 219 -6.16 -26.52 11.86
N ARG A 220 -5.77 -27.36 10.89
CA ARG A 220 -4.42 -27.34 10.28
C ARG A 220 -4.07 -25.99 9.66
N PHE A 221 -5.08 -25.22 9.24
CA PHE A 221 -4.88 -23.89 8.67
C PHE A 221 -4.51 -22.85 9.73
N LEU A 222 -4.85 -23.11 11.01
CA LEU A 222 -4.62 -22.22 12.13
C LEU A 222 -3.41 -22.62 12.99
N SER A 223 -3.05 -23.90 13.00
CA SER A 223 -2.11 -24.50 13.96
C SER A 223 -0.74 -23.82 14.07
N HIS A 224 -0.28 -23.19 13.00
CA HIS A 224 1.00 -22.47 12.95
C HIS A 224 0.86 -20.95 13.09
N LYS A 225 -0.37 -20.43 13.09
CA LYS A 225 -0.67 -18.99 13.11
C LYS A 225 -1.09 -18.51 14.48
N VAL A 226 -1.81 -19.33 15.24
CA VAL A 226 -2.42 -18.92 16.50
C VAL A 226 -1.71 -19.52 17.72
N PRO A 227 -1.52 -18.74 18.80
CA PRO A 227 -1.02 -19.26 20.06
C PRO A 227 -2.03 -20.18 20.73
N ARG A 228 -1.54 -21.06 21.61
CA ARG A 228 -2.38 -22.04 22.32
C ARG A 228 -3.08 -21.41 23.52
N GLU A 229 -2.45 -20.44 24.14
CA GLU A 229 -2.85 -19.83 25.41
C GLU A 229 -4.25 -19.20 25.32
N PRO A 230 -4.59 -18.36 24.33
CA PRO A 230 -5.95 -17.81 24.23
C PRO A 230 -7.02 -18.89 23.97
N LEU A 231 -6.66 -19.99 23.31
CA LEU A 231 -7.61 -21.09 23.11
C LEU A 231 -7.90 -21.84 24.40
N ILE A 232 -6.89 -22.00 25.28
CA ILE A 232 -7.10 -22.54 26.62
C ILE A 232 -7.95 -21.57 27.45
N GLU A 233 -7.65 -20.26 27.41
CA GLU A 233 -8.46 -19.24 28.10
C GLU A 233 -9.95 -19.30 27.67
N LEU A 234 -10.22 -19.54 26.38
CA LEU A 234 -11.57 -19.73 25.84
C LEU A 234 -12.25 -20.97 26.44
N LEU A 235 -11.56 -22.10 26.50
CA LEU A 235 -12.08 -23.34 27.10
C LEU A 235 -12.34 -23.19 28.59
N GLU A 236 -11.51 -22.42 29.31
CA GLU A 236 -11.76 -22.07 30.72
C GLU A 236 -13.02 -21.23 30.89
N GLY A 237 -13.30 -20.31 29.96
CA GLY A 237 -14.55 -19.55 29.92
C GLY A 237 -15.78 -20.45 29.73
N TYR A 238 -15.68 -21.44 28.84
CA TYR A 238 -16.72 -22.44 28.66
C TYR A 238 -16.92 -23.35 29.89
N ALA A 239 -15.84 -23.69 30.59
CA ALA A 239 -15.91 -24.40 31.86
C ALA A 239 -16.57 -23.54 32.96
N TRP A 240 -16.36 -22.22 32.92
CA TRP A 240 -17.08 -21.26 33.76
C TRP A 240 -18.60 -21.34 33.49
N ASP A 241 -19.01 -21.31 32.22
CA ASP A 241 -20.43 -21.38 31.81
C ASP A 241 -21.17 -22.64 32.30
N LEU A 242 -20.49 -23.79 32.42
CA LEU A 242 -21.11 -25.03 32.90
C LEU A 242 -21.64 -24.95 34.34
N ASN A 243 -20.97 -24.14 35.16
CA ASN A 243 -21.31 -23.96 36.57
C ASN A 243 -21.91 -22.58 36.85
N LEU A 244 -22.21 -21.81 35.80
CA LEU A 244 -22.84 -20.50 35.89
C LEU A 244 -24.20 -20.69 36.55
N ASP A 245 -24.42 -19.96 37.64
CA ASP A 245 -25.64 -19.94 38.45
C ASP A 245 -25.98 -21.21 39.25
N THR A 246 -25.34 -22.35 38.98
CA THR A 246 -25.46 -23.59 39.77
C THR A 246 -24.46 -23.66 40.93
N ALA A 247 -23.23 -23.16 40.75
CA ALA A 247 -22.23 -23.03 41.80
C ALA A 247 -22.11 -21.57 42.24
N HIS A 248 -22.18 -21.31 43.55
CA HIS A 248 -22.15 -19.93 44.07
C HIS A 248 -20.86 -19.18 43.71
N GLU A 249 -19.73 -19.90 43.64
CA GLU A 249 -18.40 -19.36 43.34
C GLU A 249 -18.22 -18.89 41.88
N ARG A 250 -19.08 -19.35 40.96
CA ARG A 250 -19.00 -19.05 39.52
C ARG A 250 -20.05 -18.02 39.07
N ARG A 251 -20.82 -17.44 40.00
CA ARG A 251 -21.78 -16.37 39.68
C ARG A 251 -21.06 -15.06 39.39
N ILE A 252 -21.61 -14.29 38.45
CA ILE A 252 -21.18 -12.92 38.16
C ILE A 252 -21.77 -12.01 39.25
N ARG A 253 -20.96 -11.60 40.24
CA ARG A 253 -21.45 -10.78 41.36
C ARG A 253 -21.25 -9.30 41.08
N PHE A 254 -20.09 -8.94 40.57
CA PHE A 254 -19.70 -7.56 40.29
C PHE A 254 -19.32 -7.35 38.82
N GLU A 255 -19.09 -6.09 38.45
CA GLU A 255 -18.68 -5.73 37.08
C GLU A 255 -17.35 -6.36 36.70
N GLU A 256 -16.44 -6.52 37.67
CA GLU A 256 -15.13 -7.13 37.49
C GLU A 256 -15.24 -8.61 37.10
N ASP A 257 -16.19 -9.35 37.70
CA ASP A 257 -16.45 -10.75 37.36
C ASP A 257 -16.92 -10.88 35.91
N LEU A 258 -17.79 -9.95 35.46
CA LEU A 258 -18.28 -9.93 34.08
C LEU A 258 -17.16 -9.62 33.09
N VAL A 259 -16.30 -8.66 33.43
CA VAL A 259 -15.14 -8.33 32.60
C VAL A 259 -14.17 -9.51 32.53
N GLU A 260 -13.94 -10.21 33.64
CA GLU A 260 -13.09 -11.40 33.67
C GLU A 260 -13.68 -12.53 32.82
N TYR A 261 -14.97 -12.83 32.97
CA TYR A 261 -15.67 -13.77 32.11
C TYR A 261 -15.54 -13.38 30.62
N ALA A 262 -15.74 -12.10 30.29
CA ALA A 262 -15.59 -11.60 28.93
C ALA A 262 -14.15 -11.72 28.38
N ARG A 263 -13.12 -11.66 29.25
CA ARG A 263 -11.73 -11.90 28.84
C ARG A 263 -11.55 -13.33 28.36
N HIS A 264 -12.12 -14.30 29.07
CA HIS A 264 -12.06 -15.70 28.67
C HIS A 264 -12.81 -15.97 27.36
N VAL A 265 -14.07 -15.54 27.23
CA VAL A 265 -14.92 -15.98 26.10
C VAL A 265 -14.82 -15.10 24.84
N ALA A 266 -14.29 -13.89 24.95
CA ALA A 266 -14.27 -12.94 23.82
C ALA A 266 -12.93 -12.24 23.59
N SER A 267 -12.20 -11.83 24.65
CA SER A 267 -10.86 -11.25 24.46
C SER A 267 -9.88 -12.25 23.86
N SER A 268 -9.93 -13.50 24.32
CA SER A 268 -9.19 -14.61 23.73
C SER A 268 -9.44 -14.74 22.22
N VAL A 269 -10.70 -14.72 21.78
CA VAL A 269 -11.10 -14.80 20.37
C VAL A 269 -10.64 -13.59 19.58
N ALA A 270 -10.72 -12.39 20.17
CA ALA A 270 -10.23 -11.18 19.53
C ALA A 270 -8.71 -11.21 19.31
N GLU A 271 -7.96 -11.73 20.28
CA GLU A 271 -6.52 -11.96 20.15
C GLU A 271 -6.19 -13.00 19.07
N LEU A 272 -6.92 -14.13 19.03
CA LEU A 272 -6.77 -15.13 17.97
C LEU A 272 -7.05 -14.55 16.58
N CYS A 273 -8.09 -13.72 16.45
CA CYS A 273 -8.37 -13.00 15.21
C CYS A 273 -7.20 -12.10 14.80
N VAL A 274 -6.53 -11.42 15.75
CA VAL A 274 -5.35 -10.60 15.45
C VAL A 274 -4.20 -11.45 14.90
N TYR A 275 -3.87 -12.58 15.54
CA TYR A 275 -2.83 -13.47 15.04
C TYR A 275 -3.13 -14.06 13.64
N VAL A 276 -4.41 -14.25 13.32
CA VAL A 276 -4.81 -14.68 11.96
C VAL A 276 -4.57 -13.58 10.92
N VAL A 277 -4.79 -12.31 11.26
CA VAL A 277 -4.64 -11.19 10.32
C VAL A 277 -3.24 -10.60 10.28
N ASP A 278 -2.48 -10.72 11.37
CA ASP A 278 -1.13 -10.18 11.56
C ASP A 278 -0.27 -11.25 12.27
N PRO A 279 0.69 -11.88 11.58
CA PRO A 279 1.55 -12.91 12.17
C PRO A 279 2.50 -12.40 13.25
N ALA A 280 2.78 -11.09 13.33
CA ALA A 280 3.73 -10.52 14.28
C ALA A 280 3.14 -9.25 14.93
N PRO A 281 2.01 -9.37 15.66
CA PRO A 281 1.28 -8.22 16.16
C PRO A 281 2.04 -7.53 17.30
N GLN A 282 1.99 -6.20 17.31
CA GLN A 282 2.57 -5.43 18.41
C GLN A 282 1.78 -5.66 19.72
N PRO A 283 2.45 -5.72 20.89
CA PRO A 283 1.77 -5.92 22.18
C PRO A 283 0.65 -4.91 22.47
N ALA A 284 0.80 -3.66 22.04
CA ALA A 284 -0.22 -2.62 22.20
C ALA A 284 -1.50 -2.91 21.39
N VAL A 285 -1.34 -3.51 20.19
CA VAL A 285 -2.47 -3.92 19.35
C VAL A 285 -3.20 -5.10 19.97
N LEU A 286 -2.47 -6.08 20.51
CA LEU A 286 -3.04 -7.21 21.25
C LEU A 286 -3.86 -6.75 22.46
N CYS A 287 -3.32 -5.82 23.27
CA CYS A 287 -4.04 -5.24 24.40
C CYS A 287 -5.36 -4.58 23.97
N SER A 288 -5.31 -3.80 22.88
CA SER A 288 -6.50 -3.14 22.32
C SER A 288 -7.51 -4.14 21.76
N ALA A 289 -7.06 -5.22 21.13
CA ALA A 289 -7.92 -6.28 20.61
C ALA A 289 -8.61 -7.05 21.74
N ARG A 290 -7.88 -7.39 22.81
CA ARG A 290 -8.46 -8.00 24.00
C ARG A 290 -9.53 -7.09 24.60
N GLU A 291 -9.27 -5.79 24.74
CA GLU A 291 -10.28 -4.83 25.21
C GLU A 291 -11.50 -4.76 24.28
N MET A 292 -11.31 -4.78 22.96
CA MET A 292 -12.40 -4.87 21.98
C MET A 292 -13.22 -6.16 22.14
N GLY A 293 -12.60 -7.29 22.49
CA GLY A 293 -13.31 -8.52 22.84
C GLY A 293 -14.30 -8.31 24.00
N VAL A 294 -13.88 -7.58 25.04
CA VAL A 294 -14.78 -7.20 26.16
C VAL A 294 -15.93 -6.32 25.68
N VAL A 295 -15.67 -5.33 24.82
CA VAL A 295 -16.72 -4.47 24.22
C VAL A 295 -17.79 -5.30 23.52
N LEU A 296 -17.36 -6.26 22.70
CA LEU A 296 -18.27 -7.12 21.94
C LEU A 296 -19.09 -8.02 22.87
N GLN A 297 -18.49 -8.54 23.95
CA GLN A 297 -19.19 -9.39 24.90
C GLN A 297 -20.14 -8.61 25.82
N LEU A 298 -19.77 -7.42 26.27
CA LEU A 298 -20.70 -6.53 26.99
C LEU A 298 -21.90 -6.17 26.10
N THR A 299 -21.66 -5.96 24.80
CA THR A 299 -22.73 -5.73 23.83
C THR A 299 -23.61 -6.98 23.65
N ASN A 300 -23.03 -8.19 23.67
CA ASN A 300 -23.78 -9.46 23.67
C ASN A 300 -24.70 -9.58 24.88
N VAL A 301 -24.13 -9.45 26.08
CA VAL A 301 -24.86 -9.57 27.34
C VAL A 301 -25.97 -8.53 27.41
N ALA A 302 -25.69 -7.29 26.99
CA ALA A 302 -26.71 -6.24 26.94
C ALA A 302 -27.86 -6.58 25.98
N ARG A 303 -27.58 -7.22 24.84
CA ARG A 303 -28.56 -7.58 23.80
C ARG A 303 -29.43 -8.78 24.15
N ASP A 304 -28.88 -9.72 24.89
CA ASP A 304 -29.46 -11.06 25.05
C ASP A 304 -29.96 -11.34 26.48
N ILE A 305 -30.11 -10.33 27.38
CA ILE A 305 -30.58 -10.50 28.78
C ILE A 305 -31.79 -11.44 28.89
N LEU A 306 -32.82 -11.21 28.08
CA LEU A 306 -34.04 -12.05 28.09
C LEU A 306 -33.82 -13.41 27.42
N THR A 307 -33.00 -13.46 26.37
CA THR A 307 -32.68 -14.72 25.66
C THR A 307 -31.86 -15.66 26.55
N ASP A 308 -30.95 -15.12 27.35
CA ASP A 308 -30.13 -15.87 28.30
C ASP A 308 -30.97 -16.35 29.49
N ALA A 309 -31.93 -15.53 29.96
CA ALA A 309 -32.87 -15.94 31.00
C ALA A 309 -33.72 -17.16 30.58
N VAL A 310 -34.09 -17.28 29.30
CA VAL A 310 -34.78 -18.47 28.76
C VAL A 310 -33.92 -19.73 28.86
N LYS A 311 -32.59 -19.59 28.78
CA LYS A 311 -31.63 -20.68 29.01
C LYS A 311 -31.30 -20.89 30.49
N ALA A 312 -32.05 -20.25 31.39
CA ALA A 312 -31.81 -20.25 32.84
C ALA A 312 -30.42 -19.74 33.24
N ARG A 313 -29.89 -18.73 32.53
CA ARG A 313 -28.62 -18.06 32.82
C ARG A 313 -28.80 -16.55 32.91
N THR A 314 -27.95 -15.89 33.70
CA THR A 314 -27.82 -14.43 33.65
C THR A 314 -26.36 -14.00 33.81
N TYR A 315 -25.91 -13.14 32.90
CA TYR A 315 -24.58 -12.53 32.95
C TYR A 315 -24.60 -11.11 33.53
N VAL A 316 -25.80 -10.59 33.85
CA VAL A 316 -25.93 -9.29 34.53
C VAL A 316 -25.43 -9.44 35.98
N PRO A 317 -24.54 -8.55 36.46
CA PRO A 317 -24.00 -8.66 37.81
C PRO A 317 -25.08 -8.72 38.89
N GLU A 318 -24.94 -9.66 39.83
CA GLU A 318 -25.88 -9.87 40.93
C GLU A 318 -26.07 -8.58 41.77
N ALA A 319 -25.01 -7.80 41.96
CA ALA A 319 -25.03 -6.54 42.69
C ALA A 319 -25.91 -5.45 42.03
N TRP A 320 -26.36 -5.64 40.80
CA TRP A 320 -27.26 -4.71 40.12
C TRP A 320 -28.74 -5.01 40.38
N PHE A 321 -29.06 -6.21 40.87
CA PHE A 321 -30.42 -6.62 41.19
C PHE A 321 -30.76 -6.29 42.64
N GLY A 322 -32.02 -5.92 42.88
CA GLY A 322 -32.62 -5.91 44.21
C GLY A 322 -32.85 -7.33 44.75
N THR A 323 -33.19 -7.43 46.03
CA THR A 323 -33.42 -8.72 46.72
C THR A 323 -34.49 -9.56 45.99
N GLY A 324 -34.08 -10.71 45.44
CA GLY A 324 -34.97 -11.65 44.74
C GLY A 324 -35.27 -11.32 43.28
N GLU A 325 -34.82 -10.18 42.75
CA GLU A 325 -35.05 -9.76 41.35
C GLU A 325 -34.32 -10.68 40.35
N ARG A 326 -33.10 -11.10 40.69
CA ARG A 326 -32.32 -12.03 39.86
C ARG A 326 -33.05 -13.37 39.67
N ASP A 327 -33.56 -13.94 40.76
CA ASP A 327 -34.30 -15.20 40.70
C ASP A 327 -35.64 -15.03 39.99
N ALA A 328 -36.27 -13.85 40.10
CA ALA A 328 -37.47 -13.51 39.34
C ALA A 328 -37.20 -13.48 37.83
N LEU A 329 -36.06 -12.92 37.39
CA LEU A 329 -35.63 -12.94 35.98
C LEU A 329 -35.49 -14.38 35.46
N LEU A 330 -34.74 -15.22 36.18
CA LEU A 330 -34.51 -16.62 35.79
C LEU A 330 -35.79 -17.46 35.82
N LYS A 331 -36.70 -17.19 36.75
CA LYS A 331 -38.01 -17.85 36.81
C LYS A 331 -38.92 -17.42 35.65
N ALA A 332 -38.92 -16.13 35.32
CA ALA A 332 -39.69 -15.58 34.21
C ALA A 332 -39.21 -16.11 32.85
N GLY A 333 -37.91 -16.41 32.70
CA GLY A 333 -37.36 -17.06 31.50
C GLY A 333 -38.02 -18.40 31.11
N ARG A 334 -38.77 -19.05 32.02
CA ARG A 334 -39.56 -20.26 31.71
C ARG A 334 -40.85 -19.99 30.93
N LEU A 335 -41.21 -18.73 30.72
CA LEU A 335 -42.35 -18.32 29.90
C LEU A 335 -42.03 -18.45 28.40
N THR A 336 -43.06 -18.46 27.56
CA THR A 336 -42.85 -18.43 26.10
C THR A 336 -42.25 -17.08 25.69
N PRO A 337 -41.37 -17.03 24.65
CA PRO A 337 -40.71 -15.80 24.23
C PRO A 337 -41.66 -14.64 23.93
N GLU A 338 -42.83 -14.88 23.33
CA GLU A 338 -43.79 -13.81 23.02
C GLU A 338 -44.41 -13.19 24.28
N ARG A 339 -44.53 -13.97 25.36
CA ARG A 339 -45.07 -13.48 26.63
C ARG A 339 -44.02 -12.72 27.43
N LEU A 340 -42.75 -13.13 27.34
CA LEU A 340 -41.66 -12.57 28.13
C LEU A 340 -41.40 -11.10 27.83
N GLU A 341 -41.44 -10.69 26.57
CA GLU A 341 -41.18 -9.30 26.13
C GLU A 341 -42.24 -8.31 26.64
N HIS A 342 -43.45 -8.80 26.93
CA HIS A 342 -44.59 -7.98 27.34
C HIS A 342 -44.98 -8.20 28.81
N ASP A 343 -44.24 -9.03 29.53
CA ASP A 343 -44.51 -9.38 30.92
C ASP A 343 -44.27 -8.19 31.86
N THR A 344 -45.24 -7.91 32.73
CA THR A 344 -45.19 -6.78 33.67
C THR A 344 -44.11 -6.99 34.76
N THR A 345 -43.83 -8.24 35.12
CA THR A 345 -42.77 -8.62 36.06
C THR A 345 -41.41 -8.31 35.44
N ILE A 346 -41.17 -8.69 34.19
CA ILE A 346 -39.93 -8.38 33.47
C ILE A 346 -39.73 -6.88 33.32
N ARG A 347 -40.78 -6.14 32.95
CA ARG A 347 -40.70 -4.66 32.87
C ARG A 347 -40.36 -4.02 34.21
N ALA A 348 -40.82 -4.61 35.33
CA ALA A 348 -40.47 -4.11 36.66
C ALA A 348 -38.99 -4.32 37.02
N LEU A 349 -38.33 -5.31 36.42
CA LEU A 349 -36.88 -5.58 36.57
C LEU A 349 -36.01 -4.61 35.75
N LYS A 350 -36.62 -3.76 34.91
CA LYS A 350 -35.92 -2.72 34.14
C LYS A 350 -34.69 -3.20 33.36
N PRO A 351 -34.80 -4.27 32.54
CA PRO A 351 -33.68 -4.80 31.75
C PRO A 351 -33.04 -3.73 30.85
N GLU A 352 -33.80 -2.73 30.42
CA GLU A 352 -33.31 -1.58 29.66
C GLU A 352 -32.26 -0.76 30.42
N GLN A 353 -32.36 -0.65 31.76
CA GLN A 353 -31.40 0.07 32.59
C GLN A 353 -30.08 -0.71 32.72
N HIS A 354 -30.17 -2.03 32.93
CA HIS A 354 -29.00 -2.90 32.95
C HIS A 354 -28.28 -2.90 31.59
N ALA A 355 -29.03 -2.99 30.49
CA ALA A 355 -28.48 -2.92 29.15
C ALA A 355 -27.78 -1.57 28.88
N LEU A 356 -28.37 -0.44 29.27
CA LEU A 356 -27.74 0.88 29.13
C LEU A 356 -26.44 1.00 29.92
N ARG A 357 -26.37 0.43 31.14
CA ARG A 357 -25.15 0.42 31.95
C ARG A 357 -24.04 -0.39 31.28
N LEU A 358 -24.33 -1.61 30.81
CA LEU A 358 -23.40 -2.45 30.03
C LEU A 358 -22.89 -1.73 28.77
N LEU A 359 -23.80 -1.09 28.02
CA LEU A 359 -23.45 -0.37 26.81
C LEU A 359 -22.61 0.89 27.08
N THR A 360 -22.75 1.50 28.25
CA THR A 360 -21.91 2.64 28.68
C THR A 360 -20.48 2.18 28.99
N MET A 361 -20.33 1.03 29.64
CA MET A 361 -19.03 0.39 29.85
C MET A 361 -18.36 0.05 28.51
N ALA A 362 -19.14 -0.54 27.60
CA ALA A 362 -18.69 -0.88 26.24
C ALA A 362 -18.25 0.36 25.44
N ASP A 363 -18.98 1.48 25.49
CA ASP A 363 -18.62 2.72 24.78
C ASP A 363 -17.29 3.32 25.28
N THR A 364 -17.05 3.26 26.59
CA THR A 364 -15.79 3.75 27.19
C THR A 364 -14.59 2.94 26.71
N MET A 365 -14.73 1.61 26.66
CA MET A 365 -13.70 0.69 26.17
C MET A 365 -13.51 0.79 24.65
N HIS A 366 -14.60 0.93 23.87
CA HIS A 366 -14.54 1.09 22.40
C HIS A 366 -13.75 2.33 21.99
N LYS A 367 -13.99 3.48 22.66
CA LYS A 367 -13.28 4.75 22.40
C LYS A 367 -11.75 4.64 22.57
N ARG A 368 -11.29 3.78 23.48
CA ARG A 368 -9.86 3.59 23.78
C ARG A 368 -9.19 2.60 22.81
N SER A 369 -9.92 1.57 22.38
CA SER A 369 -9.38 0.46 21.58
C SER A 369 -9.55 0.60 20.06
N ALA A 370 -10.57 1.33 19.58
CA ALA A 370 -10.90 1.37 18.15
C ALA A 370 -9.84 2.02 17.25
N ALA A 371 -9.00 2.91 17.80
CA ALA A 371 -7.92 3.56 17.06
C ALA A 371 -6.81 2.56 16.67
N ALA A 372 -6.55 1.55 17.50
CA ALA A 372 -5.49 0.55 17.27
C ALA A 372 -5.73 -0.31 16.02
N ILE A 373 -6.97 -0.36 15.50
CA ILE A 373 -7.26 -1.03 14.22
C ILE A 373 -6.44 -0.42 13.07
N ALA A 374 -6.02 0.85 13.17
CA ALA A 374 -5.17 1.50 12.17
C ALA A 374 -3.74 0.91 12.08
N GLU A 375 -3.30 0.20 13.13
CA GLU A 375 -1.97 -0.43 13.20
C GLU A 375 -1.96 -1.85 12.62
N LEU A 376 -3.14 -2.45 12.37
CA LEU A 376 -3.26 -3.75 11.72
C LEU A 376 -2.89 -3.66 10.22
N PRO A 377 -2.58 -4.79 9.55
CA PRO A 377 -2.37 -4.82 8.11
C PRO A 377 -3.55 -4.20 7.34
N GLU A 378 -3.25 -3.30 6.40
CA GLU A 378 -4.23 -2.45 5.70
C GLU A 378 -5.36 -3.23 5.05
N GLU A 379 -5.04 -4.39 4.48
CA GLU A 379 -5.97 -5.34 3.87
C GLU A 379 -7.00 -5.94 4.83
N SER A 380 -6.69 -5.96 6.12
CA SER A 380 -7.56 -6.53 7.17
C SER A 380 -8.34 -5.45 7.91
N GLN A 381 -7.88 -4.19 7.87
CA GLN A 381 -8.49 -3.09 8.63
C GLN A 381 -9.96 -2.90 8.30
N ILE A 382 -10.34 -2.92 7.01
CA ILE A 382 -11.74 -2.72 6.59
C ILE A 382 -12.62 -3.85 7.13
N GLY A 383 -12.18 -5.11 6.97
CA GLY A 383 -12.92 -6.27 7.48
C GLY A 383 -13.09 -6.22 9.00
N ILE A 384 -12.03 -5.89 9.74
CA ILE A 384 -12.08 -5.77 11.22
C ILE A 384 -13.00 -4.61 11.63
N ARG A 385 -12.91 -3.43 11.02
CA ARG A 385 -13.79 -2.29 11.32
C ARG A 385 -15.25 -2.64 11.07
N ILE A 386 -15.57 -3.26 9.92
CA ILE A 386 -16.95 -3.67 9.61
C ILE A 386 -17.44 -4.71 10.62
N ALA A 387 -16.58 -5.63 11.06
CA ALA A 387 -16.91 -6.61 12.08
C ALA A 387 -17.20 -5.95 13.44
N THR A 388 -16.27 -5.14 13.95
CA THR A 388 -16.37 -4.52 15.28
C THR A 388 -17.44 -3.45 15.33
N ASP A 389 -17.45 -2.52 14.37
CA ASP A 389 -18.40 -1.41 14.33
C ASP A 389 -19.79 -1.91 13.93
N GLY A 390 -19.89 -2.94 13.09
CA GLY A 390 -21.16 -3.57 12.74
C GLY A 390 -21.83 -4.25 13.93
N TYR A 391 -21.04 -4.85 14.82
CA TYR A 391 -21.53 -5.41 16.06
C TYR A 391 -21.86 -4.33 17.09
N TYR A 392 -20.97 -3.36 17.27
CA TYR A 392 -21.16 -2.23 18.16
C TYR A 392 -22.40 -1.38 17.80
N ALA A 393 -22.72 -1.27 16.51
CA ALA A 393 -23.94 -0.63 16.02
C ALA A 393 -25.23 -1.31 16.51
N ILE A 394 -25.21 -2.62 16.77
CA ILE A 394 -26.35 -3.32 17.42
C ILE A 394 -26.56 -2.76 18.82
N GLY A 395 -25.48 -2.58 19.58
CA GLY A 395 -25.51 -1.98 20.91
C GLY A 395 -26.06 -0.55 20.88
N LYS A 396 -25.61 0.29 19.93
CA LYS A 396 -26.14 1.65 19.77
C LYS A 396 -27.64 1.68 19.49
N ARG A 397 -28.11 0.84 18.57
CA ARG A 397 -29.54 0.70 18.29
C ARG A 397 -30.32 0.22 19.51
N LEU A 398 -29.77 -0.73 20.26
CA LEU A 398 -30.39 -1.20 21.50
C LEU A 398 -30.47 -0.06 22.53
N ALA A 399 -29.42 0.75 22.69
CA ALA A 399 -29.45 1.90 23.58
C ALA A 399 -30.54 2.91 23.20
N GLU A 400 -30.78 3.14 21.91
CA GLU A 400 -31.89 3.98 21.43
C GLU A 400 -33.26 3.44 21.85
N ILE A 401 -33.46 2.12 21.72
CA ILE A 401 -34.70 1.45 22.15
C ILE A 401 -34.87 1.52 23.67
N CYS A 402 -33.79 1.23 24.42
CA CYS A 402 -33.78 1.30 25.89
C CYS A 402 -34.10 2.69 26.43
N LYS A 403 -33.65 3.76 25.76
CA LYS A 403 -33.96 5.15 26.13
C LYS A 403 -35.45 5.49 26.00
N LEU A 404 -36.20 4.73 25.18
CA LEU A 404 -37.66 4.85 25.07
C LEU A 404 -38.40 4.01 26.12
N GLY A 405 -37.69 3.38 27.07
CA GLY A 405 -38.28 2.51 28.10
C GLY A 405 -38.72 1.14 27.57
N GLN A 406 -38.13 0.68 26.46
CA GLN A 406 -38.45 -0.60 25.83
C GLN A 406 -37.22 -1.51 25.81
N TYR A 407 -37.44 -2.82 25.88
CA TYR A 407 -36.38 -3.81 25.72
C TYR A 407 -36.88 -4.99 24.87
N PRO A 408 -36.29 -5.24 23.69
CA PRO A 408 -36.76 -6.29 22.80
C PRO A 408 -36.22 -7.66 23.21
N MET A 409 -36.87 -8.75 22.76
CA MET A 409 -36.33 -10.10 22.97
C MET A 409 -34.91 -10.25 22.39
N ARG A 410 -34.65 -9.63 21.23
CA ARG A 410 -33.32 -9.54 20.63
C ARG A 410 -33.19 -8.38 19.64
N ALA A 411 -32.28 -7.45 19.90
CA ALA A 411 -31.99 -6.37 18.96
C ALA A 411 -31.17 -6.86 17.75
N ARG A 412 -31.51 -6.38 16.54
CA ARG A 412 -30.80 -6.70 15.28
C ARG A 412 -30.53 -5.46 14.45
N LEU A 413 -29.43 -5.46 13.70
CA LEU A 413 -29.14 -4.43 12.71
C LEU A 413 -29.77 -4.81 11.35
N PRO A 414 -30.63 -3.96 10.76
CA PRO A 414 -31.21 -4.19 9.43
C PRO A 414 -30.15 -4.28 8.34
N THR A 415 -30.44 -5.04 7.27
CA THR A 415 -29.52 -5.23 6.14
C THR A 415 -29.08 -3.93 5.50
N HIS A 416 -29.98 -2.94 5.32
CA HIS A 416 -29.62 -1.65 4.72
C HIS A 416 -28.62 -0.85 5.57
N GLN A 417 -28.72 -0.91 6.91
CA GLN A 417 -27.76 -0.27 7.81
C GLN A 417 -26.40 -0.99 7.77
N LYS A 418 -26.38 -2.31 7.68
CA LYS A 418 -25.14 -3.09 7.47
C LYS A 418 -24.46 -2.72 6.16
N VAL A 419 -25.23 -2.62 5.07
CA VAL A 419 -24.73 -2.20 3.76
C VAL A 419 -24.17 -0.78 3.86
N PHE A 420 -24.92 0.17 4.40
CA PHE A 420 -24.45 1.55 4.56
C PHE A 420 -23.16 1.65 5.38
N LEU A 421 -23.07 0.93 6.50
CA LEU A 421 -21.85 0.88 7.32
C LEU A 421 -20.67 0.29 6.53
N SER A 422 -20.91 -0.79 5.79
CA SER A 422 -19.89 -1.42 4.96
C SER A 422 -19.40 -0.48 3.86
N LEU A 423 -20.32 0.20 3.16
CA LEU A 423 -19.99 1.20 2.13
C LEU A 423 -19.23 2.38 2.74
N ARG A 424 -19.61 2.84 3.92
CA ARG A 424 -18.91 3.89 4.64
C ARG A 424 -17.45 3.50 4.87
N HIS A 425 -17.16 2.31 5.37
CA HIS A 425 -15.76 1.87 5.56
C HIS A 425 -15.02 1.61 4.25
N LEU A 426 -15.72 1.17 3.20
CA LEU A 426 -15.13 0.91 1.89
C LEU A 426 -14.72 2.20 1.16
N TYR A 427 -15.52 3.26 1.29
CA TYR A 427 -15.32 4.53 0.59
C TYR A 427 -14.75 5.66 1.47
N THR A 428 -14.45 5.39 2.74
CA THR A 428 -13.66 6.34 3.55
C THR A 428 -12.23 6.29 3.04
N MET A 429 -11.75 7.41 2.47
CA MET A 429 -10.39 7.47 1.96
C MET A 429 -9.38 7.19 3.06
N ARG A 430 -8.40 6.34 2.73
CA ARG A 430 -7.27 6.03 3.60
C ARG A 430 -6.32 7.23 3.64
N ASN A 431 -5.56 7.37 4.73
CA ASN A 431 -4.61 8.49 4.88
C ASN A 431 -3.61 8.57 3.70
N SER A 432 -3.20 7.44 3.15
CA SER A 432 -2.33 7.39 1.96
C SER A 432 -2.99 7.95 0.72
N GLU A 433 -4.27 7.64 0.50
CA GLU A 433 -5.06 8.14 -0.63
C GLU A 433 -5.26 9.65 -0.50
N ILE A 434 -5.53 10.14 0.72
CA ILE A 434 -5.65 11.58 1.00
C ILE A 434 -4.35 12.31 0.67
N LEU A 435 -3.19 11.77 1.07
CA LEU A 435 -1.88 12.39 0.80
C LEU A 435 -1.56 12.42 -0.70
N LEU A 436 -1.81 11.31 -1.41
CA LEU A 436 -1.58 11.23 -2.86
C LEU A 436 -2.54 12.14 -3.63
N LEU A 437 -3.83 12.11 -3.30
CA LEU A 437 -4.83 12.98 -3.91
C LEU A 437 -4.53 14.45 -3.65
N GLY A 438 -4.16 14.80 -2.41
CA GLY A 438 -3.73 16.16 -2.05
C GLY A 438 -2.51 16.59 -2.86
N GLY A 439 -1.52 15.72 -3.02
CA GLY A 439 -0.35 15.95 -3.87
C GLY A 439 -0.70 16.17 -5.34
N CYS A 440 -1.64 15.37 -5.89
CA CYS A 440 -2.14 15.52 -7.26
C CYS A 440 -2.90 16.84 -7.44
N ILE A 441 -3.82 17.17 -6.53
CA ILE A 441 -4.59 18.42 -6.57
C ILE A 441 -3.66 19.63 -6.51
N LEU A 442 -2.67 19.63 -5.61
CA LEU A 442 -1.68 20.71 -5.51
C LEU A 442 -0.97 20.93 -6.85
N ARG A 443 -0.51 19.87 -7.51
CA ARG A 443 0.17 19.96 -8.81
C ARG A 443 -0.77 20.40 -9.93
N LEU A 444 -2.00 19.91 -9.96
CA LEU A 444 -3.01 20.36 -10.92
C LEU A 444 -3.28 21.86 -10.78
N ILE A 445 -3.49 22.35 -9.56
CA ILE A 445 -3.67 23.79 -9.29
C ILE A 445 -2.47 24.59 -9.81
N LEU A 446 -1.25 24.14 -9.53
CA LEU A 446 -0.03 24.82 -9.97
C LEU A 446 0.15 24.78 -11.49
N LEU A 447 -0.25 23.69 -12.17
CA LEU A 447 -0.24 23.61 -13.64
C LEU A 447 -1.21 24.62 -14.27
N PHE A 448 -2.43 24.73 -13.73
CA PHE A 448 -3.40 25.74 -14.17
C PHE A 448 -2.91 27.15 -13.88
N TYR A 449 -2.38 27.40 -12.68
CA TYR A 449 -1.79 28.68 -12.29
C TYR A 449 -0.64 29.06 -13.21
N GLY A 450 0.27 28.12 -13.50
CA GLY A 450 1.42 28.36 -14.36
C GLY A 450 1.01 28.71 -15.79
N HIS A 451 0.00 28.04 -16.33
CA HIS A 451 -0.56 28.37 -17.64
C HIS A 451 -1.18 29.78 -17.64
N TRP A 452 -1.96 30.10 -16.61
CA TRP A 452 -2.54 31.43 -16.44
C TRP A 452 -1.46 32.51 -16.34
N GLN A 453 -0.44 32.35 -15.48
CA GLN A 453 0.65 33.32 -15.33
C GLN A 453 1.41 33.54 -16.64
N ASP A 454 1.73 32.47 -17.36
CA ASP A 454 2.47 32.58 -18.62
C ASP A 454 1.67 33.31 -19.71
N SER A 455 0.33 33.20 -19.67
CA SER A 455 -0.59 33.90 -20.58
C SER A 455 -0.61 35.42 -20.38
N LEU A 456 -0.25 35.93 -19.20
CA LEU A 456 -0.30 37.37 -18.86
C LEU A 456 0.80 38.20 -19.54
N GLY A 457 1.72 37.58 -20.28
CA GLY A 457 2.77 38.32 -20.98
C GLY A 457 3.85 38.96 -20.07
N THR A 458 3.90 38.60 -18.79
CA THR A 458 4.89 39.13 -17.83
C THR A 458 6.33 38.78 -18.21
N GLN A 459 7.28 39.64 -17.80
CA GLN A 459 8.73 39.40 -18.00
C GLN A 459 9.20 38.12 -17.28
N VAL A 460 8.68 37.85 -16.08
CA VAL A 460 8.95 36.63 -15.32
C VAL A 460 7.90 35.58 -15.66
N LYS A 461 8.34 34.51 -16.31
CA LYS A 461 7.52 33.34 -16.66
C LYS A 461 7.51 32.31 -15.53
N TYR A 462 6.39 31.61 -15.42
CA TYR A 462 6.26 30.44 -14.57
C TYR A 462 7.01 29.27 -15.21
N THR A 463 6.78 28.98 -16.49
CA THR A 463 7.50 27.90 -17.19
C THR A 463 9.00 28.14 -17.17
N ASP A 464 9.74 27.12 -16.73
CA ASP A 464 11.20 27.12 -16.74
C ASP A 464 11.73 27.14 -18.19
N ILE A 465 12.88 27.77 -18.39
CA ILE A 465 13.56 27.80 -19.68
C ILE A 465 13.97 26.39 -20.11
N ASP A 466 14.33 25.52 -19.15
CA ASP A 466 14.70 24.13 -19.40
C ASP A 466 13.57 23.37 -20.10
N TYR A 467 12.31 23.61 -19.71
CA TYR A 467 11.15 22.97 -20.34
C TYR A 467 11.04 23.28 -21.84
N ARG A 468 11.37 24.53 -22.21
CA ARG A 468 11.39 24.94 -23.62
C ARG A 468 12.53 24.27 -24.38
N VAL A 469 13.70 24.18 -23.76
CA VAL A 469 14.87 23.47 -24.32
C VAL A 469 14.53 22.00 -24.58
N PHE A 470 13.84 21.34 -23.65
CA PHE A 470 13.41 19.95 -23.84
C PHE A 470 12.36 19.81 -24.94
N THR A 471 11.40 20.74 -24.98
CA THR A 471 10.32 20.73 -25.98
C THR A 471 10.87 20.97 -27.39
N ASP A 472 11.83 21.87 -27.54
CA ASP A 472 12.49 22.09 -28.83
C ASP A 472 13.31 20.88 -29.26
N ALA A 473 14.07 20.26 -28.34
CA ALA A 473 14.80 19.01 -28.63
C ALA A 473 13.88 17.88 -29.09
N ALA A 474 12.73 17.69 -28.41
CA ALA A 474 11.73 16.72 -28.83
C ALA A 474 11.13 17.04 -30.21
N ARG A 475 11.02 18.34 -30.56
CA ARG A 475 10.54 18.80 -31.88
C ARG A 475 11.55 18.47 -32.98
N PHE A 476 12.85 18.69 -32.74
CA PHE A 476 13.91 18.32 -33.68
C PHE A 476 13.94 16.82 -33.96
N MET A 477 13.79 16.00 -32.91
CA MET A 477 13.75 14.54 -33.07
C MET A 477 12.57 14.05 -33.88
N GLN A 478 11.38 14.62 -33.68
CA GLN A 478 10.21 14.25 -34.46
C GLN A 478 10.35 14.63 -35.94
N ALA A 479 11.09 15.71 -36.23
CA ALA A 479 11.44 16.11 -37.59
C ALA A 479 12.54 15.22 -38.22
N GLY A 480 13.01 14.18 -37.53
CA GLY A 480 14.07 13.28 -37.98
C GLY A 480 15.49 13.76 -37.68
N GLY A 481 15.64 14.85 -36.91
CA GLY A 481 16.92 15.44 -36.52
C GLY A 481 17.45 14.95 -35.16
N SER A 482 18.49 15.63 -34.68
CA SER A 482 19.15 15.35 -33.40
C SER A 482 18.55 16.23 -32.29
N PRO A 483 18.36 15.73 -31.04
CA PRO A 483 17.97 16.61 -29.94
C PRO A 483 19.04 17.68 -29.64
N TYR A 484 20.28 17.44 -30.07
CA TYR A 484 21.41 18.36 -29.87
C TYR A 484 21.46 19.49 -30.90
N ASP A 485 20.63 19.43 -31.96
CA ASP A 485 20.40 20.57 -32.86
C ASP A 485 19.88 21.79 -32.07
N ARG A 486 19.21 21.54 -30.94
CA ARG A 486 19.03 22.56 -29.91
C ARG A 486 20.35 22.79 -29.17
N ALA A 487 21.04 23.87 -29.53
CA ALA A 487 22.37 24.23 -29.02
C ALA A 487 22.54 24.21 -27.48
N THR A 488 21.50 24.39 -26.68
CA THR A 488 21.55 24.37 -25.20
C THR A 488 21.12 23.04 -24.57
N TYR A 489 20.76 22.02 -25.37
CA TYR A 489 20.33 20.73 -24.86
C TYR A 489 21.52 19.90 -24.38
N ARG A 490 21.52 19.48 -23.11
CA ARG A 490 22.63 18.77 -22.44
C ARG A 490 22.14 17.56 -21.62
N TYR A 491 21.08 16.91 -22.09
CA TYR A 491 20.43 15.78 -21.41
C TYR A 491 20.50 14.53 -22.29
N THR A 492 20.11 13.37 -21.75
CA THR A 492 20.00 12.14 -22.57
C THR A 492 18.89 12.28 -23.61
N PRO A 493 19.06 11.80 -24.86
CA PRO A 493 18.01 11.82 -25.88
C PRO A 493 16.73 11.11 -25.42
N LEU A 494 16.86 10.15 -24.50
CA LEU A 494 15.73 9.47 -23.86
C LEU A 494 14.73 10.44 -23.22
N LEU A 495 15.21 11.53 -22.61
CA LEU A 495 14.33 12.56 -22.04
C LEU A 495 13.54 13.28 -23.14
N ALA A 496 14.18 13.59 -24.26
CA ALA A 496 13.48 14.24 -25.37
C ALA A 496 12.50 13.28 -26.07
N TRP A 497 12.79 11.97 -26.15
CA TRP A 497 11.82 10.95 -26.58
C TRP A 497 10.55 10.95 -25.74
N LEU A 498 10.68 11.00 -24.41
CA LEU A 498 9.53 11.05 -23.50
C LEU A 498 8.65 12.29 -23.70
N LEU A 499 9.19 13.33 -24.34
CA LEU A 499 8.54 14.64 -24.52
C LEU A 499 8.05 14.88 -25.95
N ILE A 500 8.19 13.92 -26.87
CA ILE A 500 7.59 13.99 -28.22
C ILE A 500 6.08 14.35 -28.15
N PRO A 501 5.28 13.81 -27.21
CA PRO A 501 3.87 14.17 -27.11
C PRO A 501 3.57 15.62 -26.74
N ASN A 502 4.55 16.43 -26.34
CA ASN A 502 4.37 17.87 -26.08
C ASN A 502 3.76 18.63 -27.27
N GLN A 503 3.90 18.10 -28.49
CA GLN A 503 3.35 18.71 -29.68
C GLN A 503 1.82 18.58 -29.79
N TYR A 504 1.27 17.50 -29.24
CA TYR A 504 -0.18 17.27 -29.20
C TYR A 504 -0.80 17.86 -27.93
N PHE A 505 -0.05 17.86 -26.82
CA PHE A 505 -0.46 18.45 -25.56
C PHE A 505 0.70 19.22 -24.93
N ALA A 506 0.68 20.55 -25.04
CA ALA A 506 1.80 21.43 -24.65
C ALA A 506 2.31 21.23 -23.20
N SER A 507 1.42 20.82 -22.29
CA SER A 507 1.74 20.58 -20.89
C SER A 507 2.08 19.13 -20.55
N TRP A 508 2.16 18.22 -21.55
CA TRP A 508 2.44 16.79 -21.35
C TRP A 508 3.66 16.55 -20.48
N GLY A 509 4.80 17.13 -20.82
CA GLY A 509 6.03 16.96 -20.07
C GLY A 509 5.95 17.44 -18.63
N LYS A 510 5.23 18.54 -18.38
CA LYS A 510 5.01 19.02 -17.00
C LYS A 510 4.14 18.05 -16.20
N VAL A 511 3.13 17.44 -16.83
CA VAL A 511 2.31 16.39 -16.21
C VAL A 511 3.16 15.15 -15.93
N LEU A 512 4.01 14.74 -16.87
CA LEU A 512 4.94 13.62 -16.71
C LEU A 512 5.89 13.86 -15.52
N PHE A 513 6.49 15.06 -15.42
CA PHE A 513 7.40 15.40 -14.33
C PHE A 513 6.70 15.48 -12.98
N ALA A 514 5.51 16.08 -12.93
CA ALA A 514 4.65 16.08 -11.74
C ALA A 514 4.26 14.64 -11.35
N GLY A 515 4.03 13.75 -12.33
CA GLY A 515 3.82 12.33 -12.12
C GLY A 515 5.02 11.63 -11.48
N GLY A 516 6.25 12.05 -11.82
CA GLY A 516 7.47 11.62 -11.15
C GLY A 516 7.46 11.90 -9.65
N ASP A 517 7.04 13.10 -9.23
CA ASP A 517 6.92 13.43 -7.81
C ASP A 517 5.90 12.53 -7.09
N ILE A 518 4.76 12.26 -7.72
CA ILE A 518 3.70 11.41 -7.18
C ILE A 518 4.17 9.97 -7.07
N LEU A 519 4.87 9.46 -8.08
CA LEU A 519 5.48 8.14 -8.06
C LEU A 519 6.51 8.01 -6.93
N ALA A 520 7.38 9.00 -6.76
CA ALA A 520 8.33 9.04 -5.65
C ALA A 520 7.61 9.02 -4.29
N GLY A 521 6.56 9.84 -4.12
CA GLY A 521 5.76 9.88 -2.89
C GLY A 521 5.00 8.57 -2.61
N TRP A 522 4.48 7.91 -3.64
CA TRP A 522 3.86 6.59 -3.50
C TRP A 522 4.87 5.53 -3.05
N LEU A 523 6.06 5.48 -3.67
CA LEU A 523 7.13 4.57 -3.27
C LEU A 523 7.60 4.85 -1.83
N MET A 524 7.67 6.13 -1.41
CA MET A 524 7.96 6.49 -0.01
C MET A 524 6.90 5.96 0.95
N ILE A 525 5.61 6.07 0.61
CA ILE A 525 4.53 5.51 1.43
C ILE A 525 4.71 4.00 1.60
N LEU A 526 5.07 3.28 0.53
CA LEU A 526 5.36 1.84 0.61
C LEU A 526 6.55 1.53 1.52
N LEU A 527 7.62 2.32 1.44
CA LEU A 527 8.80 2.18 2.32
C LEU A 527 8.48 2.48 3.79
N LEU A 528 7.78 3.59 4.07
CA LEU A 528 7.36 3.95 5.43
C LEU A 528 6.49 2.85 6.04
N ARG A 529 5.55 2.29 5.27
CA ARG A 529 4.73 1.15 5.68
C ARG A 529 5.55 -0.08 5.98
N ALA A 530 6.47 -0.44 5.09
CA ALA A 530 7.34 -1.60 5.28
C ALA A 530 8.21 -1.49 6.54
N ARG A 531 8.46 -0.27 7.02
CA ARG A 531 9.23 0.02 8.24
C ARG A 531 8.35 0.24 9.48
N HIS A 532 7.03 0.03 9.39
CA HIS A 532 6.06 0.37 10.44
C HIS A 532 6.18 1.83 10.93
N GLN A 533 6.46 2.75 10.01
CA GLN A 533 6.58 4.18 10.26
C GLN A 533 5.33 4.91 9.76
N ARG A 534 5.04 6.04 10.43
CA ARG A 534 3.92 6.92 10.08
C ARG A 534 4.02 7.41 8.63
N ILE A 535 3.00 7.15 7.83
CA ILE A 535 3.01 7.53 6.41
C ILE A 535 2.91 9.04 6.18
N GLU A 536 2.46 9.80 7.19
CA GLU A 536 2.32 11.26 7.09
C GLU A 536 3.66 11.97 6.84
N TRP A 537 4.79 11.33 7.14
CA TRP A 537 6.12 11.87 6.80
C TRP A 537 6.29 12.11 5.29
N SER A 538 5.61 11.33 4.44
CA SER A 538 5.59 11.54 2.98
C SER A 538 5.02 12.91 2.56
N ALA A 539 4.27 13.59 3.44
CA ALA A 539 3.78 14.95 3.19
C ALA A 539 4.91 15.96 2.98
N ALA A 540 6.09 15.74 3.59
CA ALA A 540 7.28 16.57 3.40
C ALA A 540 7.83 16.54 1.95
N TRP A 541 7.33 15.63 1.11
CA TRP A 541 7.57 15.58 -0.34
C TRP A 541 6.29 15.86 -1.14
N LEU A 542 5.21 15.11 -0.87
CA LEU A 542 3.95 15.20 -1.63
C LEU A 542 3.27 16.56 -1.52
N LEU A 543 3.31 17.20 -0.35
CA LEU A 543 2.69 18.50 -0.11
C LEU A 543 3.71 19.64 -0.04
N ASN A 544 4.96 19.39 -0.42
CA ASN A 544 6.02 20.38 -0.39
C ASN A 544 5.89 21.36 -1.58
N PRO A 545 5.65 22.67 -1.33
CA PRO A 545 5.47 23.64 -2.39
C PRO A 545 6.69 23.76 -3.31
N MET A 546 7.91 23.61 -2.79
CA MET A 546 9.13 23.70 -3.59
C MET A 546 9.21 22.55 -4.61
N VAL A 547 8.95 21.32 -4.17
CA VAL A 547 8.93 20.12 -5.03
C VAL A 547 7.85 20.28 -6.12
N ALA A 548 6.63 20.62 -5.70
CA ALA A 548 5.50 20.76 -6.61
C ALA A 548 5.71 21.89 -7.62
N VAL A 549 6.31 23.02 -7.23
CA VAL A 549 6.62 24.13 -8.15
C VAL A 549 7.70 23.72 -9.15
N ILE A 550 8.80 23.09 -8.73
CA ILE A 550 9.89 22.77 -9.67
C ILE A 550 9.42 21.82 -10.79
N SER A 551 8.66 20.77 -10.46
CA SER A 551 8.15 19.83 -11.45
C SER A 551 7.11 20.47 -12.38
N THR A 552 6.15 21.24 -11.83
CA THR A 552 5.09 21.89 -12.62
C THR A 552 5.58 23.08 -13.44
N ARG A 553 6.72 23.70 -13.07
CA ARG A 553 7.45 24.65 -13.94
C ARG A 553 8.07 23.97 -15.16
N GLY A 554 8.21 22.64 -15.15
CA GLY A 554 8.67 21.83 -16.27
C GLY A 554 10.10 21.33 -16.15
N ASN A 555 10.60 21.11 -14.94
CA ASN A 555 11.88 20.46 -14.71
C ASN A 555 11.72 18.94 -14.44
N CYS A 556 12.64 18.13 -14.96
CA CYS A 556 12.59 16.67 -14.90
C CYS A 556 13.15 16.02 -13.63
N GLU A 557 13.69 16.77 -12.66
CA GLU A 557 14.33 16.22 -11.45
C GLU A 557 13.40 15.31 -10.62
N GLY A 558 12.07 15.51 -10.69
CA GLY A 558 11.08 14.63 -10.04
C GLY A 558 11.15 13.17 -10.53
N LEU A 559 11.48 12.94 -11.82
CA LEU A 559 11.68 11.60 -12.37
C LEU A 559 12.93 10.94 -11.78
N LEU A 560 14.00 11.70 -11.58
CA LEU A 560 15.22 11.21 -10.94
C LEU A 560 15.00 10.91 -9.46
N GLY A 561 14.23 11.75 -8.76
CA GLY A 561 13.76 11.47 -7.40
C GLY A 561 13.00 10.14 -7.32
N ALA A 562 12.09 9.88 -8.27
CA ALA A 562 11.38 8.61 -8.34
C ALA A 562 12.32 7.42 -8.56
N LEU A 563 13.30 7.52 -9.46
CA LEU A 563 14.29 6.47 -9.69
C LEU A 563 15.17 6.22 -8.45
N ALA A 564 15.54 7.28 -7.73
CA ALA A 564 16.34 7.17 -6.50
C ALA A 564 15.59 6.45 -5.37
N ILE A 565 14.31 6.75 -5.19
CA ILE A 565 13.46 6.04 -4.22
C ILE A 565 13.12 4.63 -4.69
N ALA A 566 12.90 4.42 -5.99
CA ALA A 566 12.68 3.08 -6.56
C ALA A 566 13.91 2.18 -6.34
N LEU A 567 15.11 2.73 -6.45
CA LEU A 567 16.37 2.02 -6.16
C LEU A 567 16.43 1.60 -4.69
N LEU A 568 16.13 2.52 -3.76
CA LEU A 568 16.08 2.22 -2.32
C LEU A 568 15.01 1.17 -2.01
N TYR A 569 13.81 1.31 -2.59
CA TYR A 569 12.71 0.36 -2.46
C TYR A 569 13.09 -1.04 -2.95
N ALA A 570 13.69 -1.16 -4.13
CA ALA A 570 14.09 -2.44 -4.70
C ALA A 570 15.11 -3.16 -3.81
N ILE A 571 16.04 -2.43 -3.19
CA ILE A 571 17.05 -3.03 -2.30
C ILE A 571 16.41 -3.47 -0.98
N GLU A 572 15.58 -2.63 -0.36
CA GLU A 572 14.92 -2.98 0.93
C GLU A 572 13.89 -4.11 0.79
N LYS A 573 13.39 -4.36 -0.43
CA LYS A 573 12.54 -5.51 -0.75
C LYS A 573 13.30 -6.72 -1.30
N ASP A 574 14.63 -6.70 -1.24
CA ASP A 574 15.52 -7.77 -1.75
C ASP A 574 15.29 -8.10 -3.25
N GLN A 575 14.77 -7.13 -4.03
CA GLN A 575 14.56 -7.21 -5.47
C GLN A 575 15.82 -6.80 -6.22
N ILE A 576 16.88 -7.58 -6.06
CA ILE A 576 18.24 -7.27 -6.52
C ILE A 576 18.34 -6.99 -8.03
N THR A 577 17.63 -7.77 -8.86
CA THR A 577 17.59 -7.57 -10.32
C THR A 577 16.95 -6.22 -10.67
N LEU A 578 15.86 -5.85 -10.00
CA LEU A 578 15.19 -4.57 -10.20
C LEU A 578 16.10 -3.42 -9.75
N ALA A 579 16.80 -3.57 -8.61
CA ALA A 579 17.76 -2.58 -8.14
C ALA A 579 18.87 -2.32 -9.16
N GLY A 580 19.42 -3.38 -9.77
CA GLY A 580 20.38 -3.27 -10.87
C GLY A 580 19.81 -2.50 -12.07
N LEU A 581 18.61 -2.88 -12.54
CA LEU A 581 17.96 -2.25 -13.68
C LEU A 581 17.70 -0.75 -13.45
N VAL A 582 17.17 -0.41 -12.27
CA VAL A 582 16.87 0.98 -11.88
C VAL A 582 18.15 1.79 -11.75
N LEU A 583 19.22 1.26 -11.13
CA LEU A 583 20.51 1.95 -11.02
C LEU A 583 21.10 2.26 -12.40
N GLY A 584 21.16 1.27 -13.29
CA GLY A 584 21.71 1.46 -14.64
C GLY A 584 20.91 2.48 -15.46
N THR A 585 19.59 2.42 -15.36
CA THR A 585 18.69 3.37 -16.03
C THR A 585 18.84 4.78 -15.45
N ALA A 586 18.94 4.92 -14.12
CA ALA A 586 19.13 6.21 -13.46
C ALA A 586 20.46 6.86 -13.85
N VAL A 587 21.56 6.09 -13.87
CA VAL A 587 22.89 6.57 -14.30
C VAL A 587 22.90 6.99 -15.76
N HIS A 588 22.19 6.27 -16.63
CA HIS A 588 22.03 6.68 -18.03
C HIS A 588 21.23 7.99 -18.13
N PHE A 589 20.16 8.13 -17.35
CA PHE A 589 19.32 9.32 -17.36
C PHE A 589 20.08 10.57 -16.88
N LYS A 590 20.91 10.43 -15.84
CA LYS A 590 21.84 11.45 -15.34
C LYS A 590 22.96 10.75 -14.60
N ILE A 591 24.20 11.21 -14.70
CA ILE A 591 25.35 10.44 -14.21
C ILE A 591 25.43 10.33 -12.66
N TYR A 592 24.90 11.28 -11.91
CA TYR A 592 25.11 11.38 -10.45
C TYR A 592 24.64 10.18 -9.60
N PRO A 593 23.56 9.42 -9.92
CA PRO A 593 23.13 8.28 -9.12
C PRO A 593 24.20 7.17 -9.04
N ILE A 594 25.27 7.24 -9.83
CA ILE A 594 26.45 6.37 -9.70
C ILE A 594 27.05 6.41 -8.30
N ILE A 595 26.89 7.53 -7.57
CA ILE A 595 27.38 7.63 -6.20
C ILE A 595 26.73 6.61 -5.26
N TYR A 596 25.54 6.09 -5.59
CA TYR A 596 24.88 5.09 -4.76
C TYR A 596 25.51 3.69 -4.89
N ALA A 597 26.21 3.40 -5.99
CA ALA A 597 26.73 2.05 -6.26
C ALA A 597 27.64 1.50 -5.15
N PRO A 598 28.62 2.24 -4.60
CA PRO A 598 29.43 1.77 -3.46
C PRO A 598 28.59 1.42 -2.23
N SER A 599 27.60 2.25 -1.89
CA SER A 599 26.73 2.03 -0.73
C SER A 599 25.87 0.78 -0.89
N ILE A 600 25.37 0.52 -2.10
CA ILE A 600 24.58 -0.67 -2.41
C ILE A 600 25.45 -1.92 -2.27
N VAL A 601 26.63 -1.91 -2.89
CA VAL A 601 27.57 -3.04 -2.81
C VAL A 601 27.97 -3.33 -1.36
N LEU A 602 28.20 -2.29 -0.55
CA LEU A 602 28.53 -2.43 0.87
C LEU A 602 27.35 -2.87 1.75
N ALA A 603 26.11 -2.59 1.34
CA ALA A 603 24.89 -2.95 2.07
C ALA A 603 24.42 -4.38 1.79
N LEU A 604 24.66 -4.93 0.60
CA LEU A 604 24.21 -6.26 0.16
C LEU A 604 25.00 -7.43 0.78
N ASN A 605 25.06 -7.50 2.12
CA ASN A 605 25.86 -8.49 2.85
C ASN A 605 24.97 -9.48 3.61
N GLY A 606 25.30 -10.77 3.54
CA GLY A 606 24.85 -11.76 4.52
C GLY A 606 25.48 -11.49 5.89
N ALA A 607 24.80 -11.88 6.96
CA ALA A 607 25.07 -11.50 8.35
C ALA A 607 26.44 -11.92 8.95
N GLU A 608 27.34 -12.50 8.18
CA GLU A 608 28.59 -13.11 8.67
C GLU A 608 29.81 -12.70 7.83
N ASP A 609 30.29 -11.47 7.96
CA ASP A 609 31.65 -11.15 7.47
C ASP A 609 32.41 -10.32 8.53
N PRO A 610 33.61 -10.75 8.96
CA PRO A 610 34.46 -9.99 9.88
C PRO A 610 34.90 -8.67 9.25
N GLN A 611 35.41 -7.76 10.08
CA GLN A 611 36.02 -6.50 9.63
C GLN A 611 36.93 -6.71 8.40
N PHE A 612 36.80 -5.83 7.40
CA PHE A 612 37.53 -5.87 6.13
C PHE A 612 39.02 -6.21 6.34
N SER A 613 39.44 -7.41 5.93
CA SER A 613 40.83 -7.88 6.00
C SER A 613 41.38 -8.06 4.59
N TRP A 614 42.68 -7.85 4.39
CA TRP A 614 43.36 -8.05 3.10
C TRP A 614 43.71 -9.53 2.83
N THR A 615 42.91 -10.47 3.33
CA THR A 615 43.11 -11.90 3.08
C THR A 615 42.44 -12.32 1.76
N LEU A 616 42.98 -13.35 1.11
CA LEU A 616 42.42 -13.89 -0.14
C LEU A 616 40.95 -14.33 0.04
N ALA A 617 40.60 -14.85 1.22
CA ALA A 617 39.25 -15.26 1.59
C ALA A 617 38.27 -14.07 1.67
N SER A 618 38.67 -12.93 2.26
CA SER A 618 37.87 -11.70 2.28
C SER A 618 37.69 -11.10 0.88
N ILE A 619 38.69 -11.23 0.00
CA ILE A 619 38.59 -10.79 -1.40
C ILE A 619 37.62 -11.69 -2.18
N THR A 620 37.68 -13.01 -2.02
CA THR A 620 36.72 -13.92 -2.67
C THR A 620 35.31 -13.79 -2.09
N GLY A 621 35.17 -13.58 -0.78
CA GLY A 621 33.90 -13.33 -0.10
C GLY A 621 33.25 -12.00 -0.50
N PHE A 622 34.04 -11.06 -1.05
CA PHE A 622 33.50 -9.82 -1.60
C PHE A 622 32.61 -10.07 -2.84
N PHE A 623 32.88 -11.12 -3.63
CA PHE A 623 32.11 -11.44 -4.83
C PHE A 623 30.94 -12.37 -4.50
N ASN A 624 29.86 -11.79 -3.96
CA ASN A 624 28.61 -12.54 -3.73
C ASN A 624 27.64 -12.44 -4.92
N ARG A 625 26.69 -13.39 -4.99
CA ARG A 625 25.71 -13.46 -6.08
C ARG A 625 24.90 -12.17 -6.22
N GLN A 626 24.46 -11.57 -5.12
CA GLN A 626 23.63 -10.36 -5.16
C GLN A 626 24.40 -9.15 -5.73
N ARG A 627 25.63 -8.91 -5.29
CA ARG A 627 26.54 -7.87 -5.78
C ARG A 627 26.86 -8.06 -7.26
N LEU A 628 27.14 -9.29 -7.68
CA LEU A 628 27.38 -9.62 -9.09
C LEU A 628 26.14 -9.35 -9.94
N VAL A 629 24.95 -9.73 -9.47
CA VAL A 629 23.68 -9.46 -10.18
C VAL A 629 23.46 -7.96 -10.31
N VAL A 630 23.58 -7.17 -9.24
CA VAL A 630 23.44 -5.70 -9.34
C VAL A 630 24.45 -5.12 -10.31
N ALA A 631 25.72 -5.51 -10.21
CA ALA A 631 26.78 -5.00 -11.09
C ALA A 631 26.52 -5.32 -12.56
N ILE A 632 26.23 -6.58 -12.89
CA ILE A 632 26.00 -7.03 -14.27
C ILE A 632 24.73 -6.40 -14.83
N VAL A 633 23.63 -6.42 -14.08
CA VAL A 633 22.34 -5.91 -14.56
C VAL A 633 22.38 -4.39 -14.71
N SER A 634 22.97 -3.66 -13.77
CA SER A 634 23.12 -2.19 -13.89
C SER A 634 24.02 -1.79 -15.05
N PHE A 635 25.17 -2.48 -15.22
CA PHE A 635 26.05 -2.26 -16.35
C PHE A 635 25.35 -2.56 -17.68
N SER A 636 24.60 -3.67 -17.76
CA SER A 636 23.87 -4.07 -18.96
C SER A 636 22.78 -3.05 -19.30
N ALA A 637 21.98 -2.62 -18.33
CA ALA A 637 20.93 -1.62 -18.52
C ALA A 637 21.51 -0.28 -19.01
N PHE A 638 22.57 0.22 -18.35
CA PHE A 638 23.27 1.42 -18.77
C PHE A 638 23.85 1.28 -20.20
N SER A 639 24.49 0.15 -20.49
CA SER A 639 25.17 -0.09 -21.76
C SER A 639 24.18 -0.23 -22.91
N VAL A 640 23.07 -0.95 -22.74
CA VAL A 640 22.04 -1.11 -23.77
C VAL A 640 21.40 0.23 -24.11
N LEU A 641 21.00 1.02 -23.10
CA LEU A 641 20.42 2.35 -23.33
C LEU A 641 21.44 3.29 -23.99
N SER A 642 22.68 3.30 -23.51
CA SER A 642 23.73 4.16 -24.07
C SER A 642 24.12 3.75 -25.49
N ALA A 643 24.18 2.45 -25.79
CA ALA A 643 24.44 1.93 -27.14
C ALA A 643 23.29 2.30 -28.08
N LEU A 644 22.04 2.22 -27.62
CA LEU A 644 20.88 2.64 -28.39
C LEU A 644 20.93 4.15 -28.72
N MET A 645 21.21 5.00 -27.72
CA MET A 645 21.34 6.44 -27.95
C MET A 645 22.54 6.77 -28.86
N PHE A 646 23.66 6.09 -28.69
CA PHE A 646 24.83 6.25 -29.54
C PHE A 646 24.56 5.81 -30.98
N HIS A 647 23.80 4.73 -31.18
CA HIS A 647 23.42 4.27 -32.52
C HIS A 647 22.65 5.34 -33.30
N PHE A 648 21.76 6.08 -32.65
CA PHE A 648 20.97 7.14 -33.29
C PHE A 648 21.69 8.49 -33.41
N TYR A 649 22.51 8.87 -32.42
CA TYR A 649 23.03 10.24 -32.29
C TYR A 649 24.57 10.35 -32.26
N GLY A 650 25.27 9.23 -32.32
CA GLY A 650 26.74 9.17 -32.41
C GLY A 650 27.47 9.91 -31.27
N MET A 651 28.56 10.57 -31.61
CA MET A 651 29.43 11.26 -30.65
C MET A 651 28.79 12.49 -30.01
N GLU A 652 27.79 13.11 -30.63
CA GLU A 652 27.06 14.24 -30.03
C GLU A 652 26.41 13.84 -28.71
N PHE A 653 25.84 12.62 -28.66
CA PHE A 653 25.28 12.07 -27.43
C PHE A 653 26.31 11.99 -26.30
N VAL A 654 27.46 11.37 -26.57
CA VAL A 654 28.52 11.20 -25.56
C VAL A 654 29.03 12.56 -25.09
N GLN A 655 29.24 13.48 -26.03
CA GLN A 655 29.77 14.81 -25.76
C GLN A 655 28.81 15.63 -24.89
N HIS A 656 27.52 15.67 -25.25
CA HIS A 656 26.55 16.55 -24.60
C HIS A 656 25.92 15.95 -23.34
N THR A 657 25.70 14.64 -23.28
CA THR A 657 25.07 13.99 -22.12
C THR A 657 26.07 13.66 -21.00
N PHE A 658 27.32 13.33 -21.33
CA PHE A 658 28.31 12.92 -20.32
C PHE A 658 29.50 13.87 -20.21
N LEU A 659 30.24 14.07 -21.30
CA LEU A 659 31.54 14.77 -21.24
C LEU A 659 31.40 16.27 -20.92
N TYR A 660 30.34 16.92 -21.39
CA TYR A 660 30.05 18.32 -21.11
C TYR A 660 30.04 18.64 -19.61
N HIS A 661 29.59 17.72 -18.75
CA HIS A 661 29.52 17.97 -17.31
C HIS A 661 30.90 18.09 -16.65
N ILE A 662 31.94 17.48 -17.23
CA ILE A 662 33.33 17.60 -16.74
C ILE A 662 33.85 19.02 -16.96
N SER A 663 33.58 19.61 -18.13
CA SER A 663 34.02 20.96 -18.50
C SER A 663 33.04 22.07 -18.16
N ARG A 664 31.79 21.74 -17.76
CA ARG A 664 30.74 22.71 -17.41
C ARG A 664 31.22 23.78 -16.43
N SER A 665 30.97 25.05 -16.76
CA SER A 665 31.39 26.22 -15.99
C SER A 665 30.25 27.26 -15.97
N ASP A 666 29.24 27.01 -15.14
CA ASP A 666 28.15 27.97 -14.96
C ASP A 666 28.53 28.97 -13.87
N HIS A 667 28.66 30.22 -14.27
CA HIS A 667 29.12 31.33 -13.44
C HIS A 667 27.99 32.31 -13.08
N ARG A 668 26.73 31.99 -13.40
CA ARG A 668 25.55 32.78 -13.01
C ARG A 668 24.61 31.88 -12.23
N HIS A 669 23.82 32.46 -11.34
CA HIS A 669 22.79 31.73 -10.60
C HIS A 669 23.32 30.47 -9.88
N ASN A 670 24.56 30.52 -9.37
CA ASN A 670 25.29 29.35 -8.86
C ASN A 670 25.64 29.54 -7.37
N PHE A 671 25.05 28.70 -6.51
CA PHE A 671 25.24 28.68 -5.06
C PHE A 671 26.57 28.06 -4.61
N SER A 672 27.40 27.62 -5.56
CA SER A 672 28.68 26.97 -5.26
C SER A 672 29.72 27.98 -4.77
N PRO A 673 30.56 27.62 -3.78
CA PRO A 673 31.74 28.41 -3.41
C PRO A 673 32.68 28.72 -4.59
N TYR A 674 32.62 27.91 -5.66
CA TYR A 674 33.41 28.08 -6.87
C TYR A 674 32.86 29.13 -7.84
N HIS A 675 31.64 29.65 -7.64
CA HIS A 675 30.97 30.59 -8.55
C HIS A 675 31.86 31.79 -8.90
N LEU A 676 32.49 32.41 -7.91
CA LEU A 676 33.34 33.59 -8.09
C LEU A 676 34.55 33.31 -8.99
N PHE A 677 35.20 32.18 -8.74
CA PHE A 677 36.33 31.71 -9.53
C PHE A 677 35.91 31.42 -10.97
N LEU A 678 34.76 30.77 -11.16
CA LEU A 678 34.21 30.50 -12.49
C LEU A 678 33.84 31.80 -13.23
N TYR A 679 33.33 32.80 -12.51
CA TYR A 679 33.04 34.12 -13.06
C TYR A 679 34.32 34.80 -13.56
N PHE A 680 35.36 34.89 -12.74
CA PHE A 680 36.64 35.46 -13.16
C PHE A 680 37.26 34.70 -14.33
N LYS A 681 37.22 33.35 -14.30
CA LYS A 681 37.69 32.51 -15.40
C LYS A 681 36.92 32.80 -16.70
N SER A 682 35.60 33.02 -16.62
CA SER A 682 34.79 33.38 -17.79
C SER A 682 35.12 34.76 -18.37
N SER A 683 35.61 35.68 -17.54
CA SER A 683 36.03 37.03 -17.96
C SER A 683 37.46 37.14 -18.50
N ALA A 684 38.33 36.16 -18.24
CA ALA A 684 39.78 36.28 -18.46
C ALA A 684 40.27 36.01 -19.90
N GLY A 685 39.38 35.89 -20.90
CA GLY A 685 39.74 35.63 -22.30
C GLY A 685 40.26 34.21 -22.58
N PRO A 686 40.41 33.80 -23.85
CA PRO A 686 40.78 32.42 -24.22
C PRO A 686 42.17 31.99 -23.74
N GLU A 687 43.11 32.94 -23.61
CA GLU A 687 44.51 32.69 -23.26
C GLU A 687 44.73 32.39 -21.77
N ALA A 688 43.77 32.73 -20.90
CA ALA A 688 43.83 32.48 -19.46
C ALA A 688 43.14 31.16 -19.03
N GLN A 689 42.85 30.25 -19.97
CA GLN A 689 42.31 28.93 -19.66
C GLN A 689 43.35 28.07 -18.93
N GLY A 690 43.43 28.23 -17.61
CA GLY A 690 44.25 27.39 -16.74
C GLY A 690 43.97 25.89 -16.88
N SER A 691 44.95 25.07 -16.48
CA SER A 691 45.00 23.63 -16.74
C SER A 691 43.75 22.86 -16.29
N THR A 692 43.40 21.82 -17.05
CA THR A 692 42.35 20.82 -16.74
C THR A 692 42.52 20.18 -15.35
N ILE A 693 43.73 20.21 -14.80
CA ILE A 693 44.08 19.68 -13.48
C ILE A 693 43.35 20.43 -12.36
N ALA A 694 43.25 21.76 -12.41
CA ALA A 694 42.54 22.54 -11.38
C ALA A 694 41.03 22.23 -11.35
N ALA A 695 40.43 21.96 -12.52
CA ALA A 695 39.04 21.54 -12.62
C ALA A 695 38.82 20.12 -12.05
N LEU A 696 39.76 19.20 -12.27
CA LEU A 696 39.73 17.84 -11.71
C LEU A 696 39.93 17.83 -10.19
N LEU A 697 40.82 18.67 -9.67
CA LEU A 697 41.05 18.79 -8.22
C LEU A 697 39.81 19.29 -7.46
N ALA A 698 38.96 20.11 -8.08
CA ALA A 698 37.69 20.54 -7.49
C ALA A 698 36.67 19.39 -7.30
N PHE A 699 36.78 18.30 -8.07
CA PHE A 699 35.93 17.11 -7.90
C PHE A 699 36.42 16.16 -6.80
N LEU A 700 37.69 16.27 -6.37
CA LEU A 700 38.28 15.30 -5.45
C LEU A 700 37.55 15.26 -4.09
N PRO A 701 37.26 16.39 -3.40
CA PRO A 701 36.53 16.36 -2.14
C PRO A 701 35.12 15.78 -2.30
N GLN A 702 34.44 16.16 -3.38
CA GLN A 702 33.09 15.70 -3.72
C GLN A 702 33.06 14.18 -3.92
N MET A 703 33.97 13.63 -4.74
CA MET A 703 34.03 12.20 -5.04
C MET A 703 34.51 11.38 -3.84
N LEU A 704 35.54 11.84 -3.13
CA LEU A 704 36.05 11.16 -1.95
C LEU A 704 34.98 11.05 -0.85
N LEU A 705 34.27 12.15 -0.57
CA LEU A 705 33.25 12.17 0.47
C LEU A 705 32.02 11.32 0.09
N SER A 706 31.50 11.51 -1.14
CA SER A 706 30.26 10.84 -1.57
C SER A 706 30.45 9.38 -1.99
N MET A 707 31.57 8.97 -2.58
CA MET A 707 31.75 7.60 -3.09
C MET A 707 32.60 6.71 -2.19
N VAL A 708 33.37 7.27 -1.25
CA VAL A 708 34.28 6.49 -0.39
C VAL A 708 33.95 6.66 1.09
N ILE A 709 34.09 7.87 1.64
CA ILE A 709 33.98 8.09 3.10
C ILE A 709 32.56 7.76 3.59
N LEU A 710 31.53 8.43 3.07
CA LEU A 710 30.15 8.25 3.56
C LEU A 710 29.63 6.80 3.40
N PRO A 711 29.86 6.11 2.26
CA PRO A 711 29.51 4.69 2.13
C PRO A 711 30.15 3.80 3.21
N LEU A 712 31.44 3.97 3.47
CA LEU A 712 32.16 3.15 4.46
C LEU A 712 31.60 3.31 5.88
N PHE A 713 31.16 4.52 6.25
CA PHE A 713 30.64 4.78 7.59
C PHE A 713 29.14 4.53 7.75
N LEU A 714 28.32 4.75 6.72
CA LEU A 714 26.87 4.78 6.84
C LEU A 714 26.13 3.63 6.14
N ALA A 715 26.68 3.03 5.08
CA ALA A 715 25.93 2.10 4.23
C ALA A 715 25.39 0.88 5.00
N ARG A 716 26.18 0.38 5.98
CA ARG A 716 25.79 -0.75 6.84
C ARG A 716 24.87 -0.37 7.99
N LYS A 717 24.84 0.91 8.38
CA LYS A 717 23.97 1.40 9.47
C LYS A 717 22.56 1.70 8.95
N SER A 718 22.48 2.48 7.89
CA SER A 718 21.22 2.90 7.27
C SER A 718 21.49 3.35 5.84
N LEU A 719 20.97 2.59 4.89
CA LEU A 719 21.10 2.90 3.47
C LEU A 719 20.39 4.22 3.12
N THR A 720 19.25 4.51 3.77
CA THR A 720 18.54 5.80 3.62
C THR A 720 19.40 6.98 4.07
N THR A 721 20.00 6.88 5.27
CA THR A 721 20.88 7.93 5.80
C THR A 721 22.10 8.10 4.91
N CYS A 722 22.67 6.99 4.43
CA CYS A 722 23.79 7.01 3.51
C CYS A 722 23.43 7.73 2.20
N PHE A 723 22.35 7.35 1.51
CA PHE A 723 21.92 8.00 0.27
C PHE A 723 21.64 9.49 0.47
N PHE A 724 20.96 9.86 1.56
CA PHE A 724 20.71 11.26 1.90
C PHE A 724 22.03 12.03 2.08
N ALA A 725 22.94 11.54 2.92
CA ALA A 725 24.22 12.18 3.19
C ALA A 725 25.11 12.26 1.94
N GLN A 726 25.19 11.18 1.16
CA GLN A 726 25.96 11.13 -0.08
C GLN A 726 25.47 12.17 -1.08
N THR A 727 24.16 12.26 -1.28
CA THR A 727 23.56 13.22 -2.22
C THR A 727 23.72 14.65 -1.73
N PHE A 728 23.52 14.87 -0.43
CA PHE A 728 23.71 16.18 0.21
C PHE A 728 25.16 16.66 0.06
N ALA A 729 26.14 15.80 0.37
CA ALA A 729 27.56 16.08 0.17
C ALA A 729 27.90 16.29 -1.31
N PHE A 730 27.37 15.45 -2.20
CA PHE A 730 27.59 15.58 -3.64
C PHE A 730 27.12 16.93 -4.17
N VAL A 731 25.97 17.45 -3.70
CA VAL A 731 25.46 18.76 -4.10
C VAL A 731 26.28 19.88 -3.45
N ALA A 732 26.53 19.82 -2.14
CA ALA A 732 27.21 20.90 -1.41
C ALA A 732 28.64 21.18 -1.92
N PHE A 733 29.36 20.14 -2.34
CA PHE A 733 30.72 20.26 -2.89
C PHE A 733 30.77 20.39 -4.42
N ASN A 734 29.63 20.48 -5.10
CA ASN A 734 29.62 20.60 -6.55
C ASN A 734 30.12 21.98 -7.01
N LYS A 735 30.86 22.02 -8.12
CA LYS A 735 31.28 23.27 -8.79
C LYS A 735 30.12 24.12 -9.31
N VAL A 736 28.98 23.50 -9.62
CA VAL A 736 27.76 24.16 -10.07
C VAL A 736 26.61 23.67 -9.19
N VAL A 737 25.97 24.58 -8.47
CA VAL A 737 24.83 24.30 -7.60
C VAL A 737 23.68 25.23 -7.99
N THR A 738 22.61 24.63 -8.51
CA THR A 738 21.33 25.32 -8.78
C THR A 738 20.26 24.84 -7.79
N SER A 739 19.19 25.60 -7.63
CA SER A 739 18.10 25.27 -6.69
C SER A 739 17.42 23.93 -6.99
N GLN A 740 17.40 23.50 -8.26
CA GLN A 740 16.85 22.22 -8.71
C GLN A 740 17.57 21.02 -8.04
N TYR A 741 18.87 21.15 -7.74
CA TYR A 741 19.66 20.06 -7.15
C TYR A 741 19.25 19.76 -5.71
N PHE A 742 18.57 20.69 -5.03
CA PHE A 742 18.09 20.46 -3.67
C PHE A 742 17.02 19.35 -3.62
N MET A 743 16.30 19.12 -4.72
CA MET A 743 15.37 17.99 -4.83
C MET A 743 16.06 16.63 -4.65
N TRP A 744 17.33 16.50 -5.05
CA TRP A 744 18.02 15.21 -5.05
C TRP A 744 18.22 14.65 -3.65
N TYR A 745 18.46 15.50 -2.65
CA TYR A 745 18.55 15.05 -1.26
C TYR A 745 17.23 15.21 -0.51
N LEU A 746 16.38 16.20 -0.85
CA LEU A 746 15.06 16.35 -0.21
C LEU A 746 14.16 15.13 -0.40
N VAL A 747 14.35 14.37 -1.48
CA VAL A 747 13.59 13.14 -1.74
C VAL A 747 13.78 12.09 -0.64
N PHE A 748 14.93 12.06 0.04
CA PHE A 748 15.17 11.10 1.14
C PHE A 748 14.72 11.63 2.50
N LEU A 749 14.43 12.92 2.63
CA LEU A 749 14.09 13.55 3.90
C LEU A 749 12.87 12.90 4.59
N PRO A 750 11.74 12.59 3.90
CA PRO A 750 10.61 11.90 4.51
C PRO A 750 10.96 10.55 5.16
N LEU A 751 11.92 9.82 4.58
CA LEU A 751 12.35 8.51 5.05
C LEU A 751 13.40 8.61 6.16
N TYR A 752 14.09 9.74 6.24
CA TYR A 752 15.13 10.01 7.23
C TYR A 752 14.57 10.62 8.52
N LEU A 753 13.58 11.52 8.40
CA LEU A 753 12.99 12.25 9.54
C LEU A 753 12.58 11.38 10.74
N PRO A 754 11.91 10.21 10.56
CA PRO A 754 11.40 9.41 11.69
C PRO A 754 12.48 8.97 12.67
N THR A 755 13.70 8.78 12.18
CA THR A 755 14.85 8.31 12.96
C THR A 755 15.90 9.40 13.17
N SER A 756 15.62 10.64 12.76
CA SER A 756 16.63 11.70 12.71
C SER A 756 16.68 12.55 13.98
N PRO A 757 17.85 13.10 14.33
CA PRO A 757 17.97 14.17 15.32
C PRO A 757 17.43 15.52 14.82
N LEU A 758 16.99 15.63 13.56
CA LEU A 758 16.51 16.90 12.97
C LEU A 758 15.13 17.33 13.49
N LEU A 759 14.44 16.49 14.24
CA LEU A 759 13.20 16.87 14.93
C LEU A 759 13.45 17.62 16.25
N SER A 760 14.73 17.79 16.64
CA SER A 760 15.11 18.61 17.79
C SER A 760 15.08 20.11 17.48
N PHE A 761 15.16 20.95 18.53
CA PHE A 761 15.36 22.40 18.37
C PHE A 761 16.56 22.73 17.47
N SER A 762 17.63 21.94 17.53
CA SER A 762 18.80 22.11 16.66
C SER A 762 18.51 21.83 15.19
N GLY A 763 17.57 20.95 14.89
CA GLY A 763 17.11 20.70 13.52
C GLY A 763 16.17 21.78 12.99
N LEU A 764 15.31 22.35 13.85
CA LEU A 764 14.54 23.56 13.49
C LEU A 764 15.47 24.74 13.18
N ALA A 765 16.48 24.96 14.01
CA ALA A 765 17.51 25.98 13.76
C ALA A 765 18.24 25.72 12.43
N ALA A 766 18.60 24.48 12.14
CA ALA A 766 19.20 24.09 10.85
C ALA A 766 18.30 24.42 9.65
N LEU A 767 17.00 24.13 9.74
CA LEU A 767 16.03 24.45 8.67
C LEU A 767 15.91 25.96 8.46
N ILE A 768 15.81 26.75 9.54
CA ILE A 768 15.73 28.21 9.46
C ILE A 768 16.99 28.78 8.82
N LEU A 769 18.17 28.32 9.25
CA LEU A 769 19.45 28.75 8.67
C LEU A 769 19.56 28.38 7.18
N TRP A 770 19.06 27.19 6.79
CA TRP A 770 19.09 26.74 5.40
C TRP A 770 18.19 27.60 4.50
N ILE A 771 16.99 27.97 4.97
CA ILE A 771 16.07 28.87 4.24
C ILE A 771 16.64 30.30 4.21
N ALA A 772 17.11 30.81 5.34
CA ALA A 772 17.69 32.15 5.44
C ALA A 772 18.94 32.32 4.58
N GLY A 773 19.80 31.30 4.53
CA GLY A 773 21.00 31.30 3.67
C GLY A 773 20.65 31.40 2.18
N GLN A 774 19.62 30.69 1.73
CA GLN A 774 19.13 30.82 0.35
C GLN A 774 18.52 32.20 0.08
N GLY A 775 17.68 32.71 0.99
CA GLY A 775 17.07 34.03 0.85
C GLY A 775 18.10 35.15 0.78
N LEU A 776 19.12 35.09 1.64
CA LEU A 776 20.23 36.05 1.65
C LEU A 776 21.01 36.01 0.32
N TRP A 777 21.31 34.81 -0.16
CA TRP A 777 22.01 34.64 -1.44
C TRP A 777 21.18 35.18 -2.60
N LEU A 778 19.90 34.82 -2.69
CA LEU A 778 18.98 35.26 -3.75
C LEU A 778 18.79 36.77 -3.75
N TYR A 779 18.76 37.42 -2.59
CA TYR A 779 18.65 38.88 -2.49
C TYR A 779 19.83 39.58 -3.18
N TYR A 780 21.06 39.17 -2.89
CA TYR A 780 22.24 39.75 -3.53
C TYR A 780 22.38 39.34 -4.99
N ALA A 781 22.07 38.08 -5.33
CA ALA A 781 22.07 37.62 -6.72
C ALA A 781 21.08 38.41 -7.59
N TYR A 782 19.87 38.68 -7.09
CA TYR A 782 18.90 39.55 -7.77
C TYR A 782 19.45 40.97 -7.97
N GLY A 783 20.07 41.54 -6.94
CA GLY A 783 20.74 42.83 -7.03
C GLY A 783 21.83 42.86 -8.11
N PHE A 784 22.64 41.81 -8.20
CA PHE A 784 23.71 41.70 -9.18
C PHE A 784 23.20 41.44 -10.60
N GLU A 785 22.43 40.37 -10.79
CA GLU A 785 22.12 39.81 -12.12
C GLU A 785 20.94 40.50 -12.80
N ILE A 786 19.99 41.03 -12.03
CA ILE A 786 18.78 41.67 -12.56
C ILE A 786 18.87 43.19 -12.48
N LEU A 787 19.30 43.74 -11.33
CA LEU A 787 19.37 45.20 -11.14
C LEU A 787 20.71 45.81 -11.59
N GLY A 788 21.74 45.01 -11.84
CA GLY A 788 23.07 45.49 -12.24
C GLY A 788 23.88 46.16 -11.11
N ASN A 789 23.49 45.96 -9.86
CA ASN A 789 24.18 46.52 -8.70
C ASN A 789 25.46 45.73 -8.38
N ASN A 790 26.55 46.42 -8.01
CA ASN A 790 27.79 45.76 -7.59
C ASN A 790 27.67 45.13 -6.19
N THR A 791 27.11 43.93 -6.12
CA THR A 791 26.90 43.15 -4.88
C THR A 791 27.78 41.89 -4.82
N PHE A 792 28.87 41.87 -5.59
CA PHE A 792 29.72 40.70 -5.84
C PHE A 792 30.33 40.12 -4.55
N ASN A 793 30.86 40.97 -3.68
CA ASN A 793 31.46 40.57 -2.40
C ASN A 793 30.40 40.03 -1.42
N GLN A 794 29.25 40.67 -1.36
CA GLN A 794 28.14 40.27 -0.50
C GLN A 794 27.59 38.91 -0.93
N MET A 795 27.42 38.69 -2.23
CA MET A 795 27.01 37.42 -2.79
C MET A 795 28.02 36.30 -2.50
N TRP A 796 29.33 36.59 -2.56
CA TRP A 796 30.36 35.62 -2.18
C TRP A 796 30.32 35.25 -0.69
N ILE A 797 30.18 36.23 0.20
CA ILE A 797 30.02 35.98 1.64
C ILE A 797 28.75 35.14 1.89
N ALA A 798 27.63 35.48 1.26
CA ALA A 798 26.38 34.71 1.37
C ALA A 798 26.57 33.26 0.90
N THR A 799 27.37 33.04 -0.15
CA THR A 799 27.71 31.69 -0.66
C THR A 799 28.50 30.89 0.38
N LEU A 800 29.51 31.48 1.00
CA LEU A 800 30.30 30.82 2.04
C LEU A 800 29.47 30.51 3.29
N LEU A 801 28.59 31.43 3.70
CA LEU A 801 27.64 31.21 4.79
C LEU A 801 26.69 30.06 4.47
N PHE A 802 26.12 30.03 3.27
CA PHE A 802 25.25 28.93 2.85
C PHE A 802 26.00 27.59 2.83
N PHE A 803 27.25 27.56 2.35
CA PHE A 803 28.08 26.37 2.41
C PHE A 803 28.35 25.90 3.85
N ALA A 804 28.68 26.81 4.76
CA ALA A 804 28.88 26.51 6.17
C ALA A 804 27.61 25.93 6.84
N VAL A 805 26.44 26.49 6.52
CA VAL A 805 25.14 25.94 6.97
C VAL A 805 24.93 24.52 6.45
N ASN A 806 25.22 24.26 5.17
CA ASN A 806 25.15 22.91 4.61
C ASN A 806 26.11 21.95 5.33
N MET A 807 27.33 22.36 5.66
CA MET A 807 28.28 21.53 6.41
C MET A 807 27.80 21.24 7.84
N TYR A 808 27.18 22.21 8.51
CA TYR A 808 26.54 22.00 9.82
C TYR A 808 25.43 20.95 9.74
N ILE A 809 24.57 21.04 8.73
CA ILE A 809 23.48 20.06 8.50
C ILE A 809 24.06 18.68 8.21
N LEU A 810 25.04 18.58 7.31
CA LEU A 810 25.68 17.31 6.99
C LEU A 810 26.32 16.66 8.22
N GLY A 811 27.00 17.45 9.06
CA GLY A 811 27.55 16.98 10.34
C GLY A 811 26.49 16.40 11.28
N LYS A 812 25.30 17.02 11.34
CA LYS A 812 24.15 16.49 12.10
C LYS A 812 23.60 15.18 11.53
N VAL A 813 23.64 15.02 10.21
CA VAL A 813 23.18 13.81 9.52
C VAL A 813 24.14 12.63 9.71
N VAL A 814 25.44 12.90 9.81
CA VAL A 814 26.46 11.85 9.98
C VAL A 814 26.61 11.39 11.43
N ASN A 815 26.30 12.24 12.42
CA ASN A 815 26.44 11.96 13.86
C ASN A 815 25.34 11.04 14.45
N ILE A 816 24.92 9.99 13.71
CA ILE A 816 23.89 9.02 14.12
C ILE A 816 24.48 7.71 14.63
#